data_AF-A0AAD7JL60-F1
#
_entry.id   AF-A0AAD7JL60-F1
#
_cell.length_a   1.000
_cell.length_b   1.000
_cell.length_c   1.000
_cell.angle_alpha   90.00
_cell.angle_beta   90.00
_cell.angle_gamma   90.00
#
_symmetry.space_group_name_H-M   'P 1'
#
loop_
_entity.id
_entity.type
_entity.pdbx_description
1 polymer ?
#
loop_
_entity_poly.entity_id
_entity_poly.type
_entity_poly.pdbx_seq_one_letter_code
_entity_poly.pdbx_strand_id
1 'polypeptide(L)'
;MAPAVLEQQIFEDRASDADSEEYADPPQVADSPIGSPAAAEPNANARKRPRATVEEVEDEDDRWVQDFPEAGNAGEALKECKTYFEKLREKQKNAGHPPWYPFASEDEWELARWLVTSGLSQKKTDTYLKLKAVREGIDPSFKNNRAFLQFVDSLPPGPQWYCEPIELVGDELDADGNAKVEVVELWHRDPVECVKELLGNPSFTKQGYKPIRVWKSFEDGVFANQEFSEMWTADWWWKIQELLPPGATLGPIIISTDKTQLTRFSGDKQAWPVYLTIGNIRKETRRSPSSRATILIGYIPVTKLEHYSKANRSAVGHQLFHDCMRVILMPLKAAGEDGVEMDCSDGFVRRIFPILSAYIADYPEQCLVACCRENSCPRCLVNPKKRGETVNSTMRDPEETLRVLVDQSKNKFPMKFVDQNLRPIVPFWGDFPHCDIFSCMTPDILHELHNGVFGDHTVKWATKATTGGDDEIDSRFRAMTPHPTLRHFAKGISLTSQWTGNERKNMEKVFLGVLANTTDPAVQRTVAGVIDFIYCAHFETHCDESLAKLDAAWAAFHANKHIFIDPPLQIRKHFDINKVHKMKHYVDGIRSRGTADGFNTENTEHLHIDLAKAGYRATNRVAYTRQMTTWLARQEATYKFGTYLQWAVPGYVADLPGSSQDDDEDPDHEEDVVPPPLPPPEPESNDEGELEDASSSVSIYRVAKKPAFPQLTAATIASEFHAPDFLLNLDKFLASKSINSPVNPSNNSNFPVYKQLTIPLPQVSEVTSHAVHDTIRAVRGEPRRFTSKGIKPEKSGRFDTILVRETPPDKNQRPTDGISVGRLRVIFRLPEAYGTYPDPLAYVDWYKPLNAPVPNIRMHEVSLSSRNNRQNSSIIPVANILRSCHLIPVFGKVVNPTWTSDRGPKSCGLHVLDSWDAPVRVSGRAARHPGLDTATSFPTEDYLNYWFLAYTNWTKEMSHACFMHISTIRTHFWVNPSVGM
;
A
#
# COMPACT_ATOMS: atom_id res chain seq x y z
N MET A 1 1.11 -49.09 35.09
CA MET A 1 0.69 -49.58 36.43
C MET A 1 0.21 -48.38 37.22
N ALA A 2 -0.97 -48.45 37.83
CA ALA A 2 -1.30 -47.64 39.02
C ALA A 2 -0.83 -48.40 40.27
N PRO A 3 -0.66 -47.74 41.44
CA PRO A 3 -1.78 -47.40 42.36
C PRO A 3 -1.80 -45.88 42.71
N ALA A 4 -2.82 -45.23 43.30
CA ALA A 4 -3.88 -45.58 44.26
C ALA A 4 -3.41 -45.68 45.74
N VAL A 5 -4.16 -45.36 46.82
CA VAL A 5 -5.43 -44.62 47.11
C VAL A 5 -5.44 -44.32 48.64
N LEU A 6 -6.28 -43.40 49.15
CA LEU A 6 -6.84 -43.18 50.53
C LEU A 6 -7.01 -41.65 50.77
N GLU A 7 -7.92 -41.06 51.59
CA GLU A 7 -9.30 -41.30 52.10
C GLU A 7 -9.77 -39.94 52.78
N GLN A 8 -10.89 -39.66 53.48
CA GLN A 8 -12.02 -40.40 54.10
C GLN A 8 -13.23 -39.44 54.38
N GLN A 9 -14.48 -39.89 54.15
CA GLN A 9 -15.75 -39.80 54.96
C GLN A 9 -16.20 -38.54 55.79
N ILE A 10 -17.46 -38.29 56.25
CA ILE A 10 -18.89 -38.72 56.01
C ILE A 10 -19.85 -37.71 56.74
N PHE A 11 -21.17 -37.74 56.41
CA PHE A 11 -22.44 -37.35 57.12
C PHE A 11 -23.36 -36.53 56.16
N GLU A 12 -24.50 -37.03 55.65
CA GLU A 12 -25.83 -37.32 56.28
C GLU A 12 -26.64 -36.06 56.70
N ASP A 13 -27.98 -35.95 56.54
CA ASP A 13 -29.00 -36.66 55.73
C ASP A 13 -30.37 -35.90 55.80
N ARG A 14 -31.39 -36.35 55.03
CA ARG A 14 -32.87 -36.11 55.10
C ARG A 14 -33.55 -35.16 54.09
N ALA A 15 -34.82 -35.50 53.81
CA ALA A 15 -35.72 -34.94 52.78
C ALA A 15 -37.16 -34.74 53.31
N SER A 16 -38.03 -34.06 52.52
CA SER A 16 -39.49 -34.35 52.41
C SER A 16 -40.20 -33.51 51.32
N ASP A 17 -40.60 -34.17 50.22
CA ASP A 17 -41.96 -34.27 49.63
C ASP A 17 -42.89 -33.05 49.31
N ALA A 18 -43.51 -33.13 48.11
CA ALA A 18 -44.89 -32.73 47.74
C ALA A 18 -45.25 -31.22 47.60
N ASP A 19 -46.25 -30.75 46.81
CA ASP A 19 -47.39 -31.39 46.08
C ASP A 19 -47.75 -30.64 44.74
N SER A 20 -48.94 -30.83 44.15
CA SER A 20 -49.31 -30.57 42.72
C SER A 20 -50.53 -29.63 42.41
N GLU A 21 -50.81 -29.39 41.10
CA GLU A 21 -52.08 -28.90 40.44
C GLU A 21 -52.74 -27.53 40.82
N GLU A 22 -53.59 -26.84 40.01
CA GLU A 22 -53.78 -26.67 38.55
C GLU A 22 -54.67 -25.41 38.20
N TYR A 23 -54.83 -25.08 36.90
CA TYR A 23 -55.87 -24.26 36.18
C TYR A 23 -56.53 -22.96 36.75
N ALA A 24 -56.59 -21.90 35.90
CA ALA A 24 -57.80 -21.06 35.61
C ALA A 24 -57.58 -19.99 34.50
N ASP A 25 -58.64 -19.53 33.81
CA ASP A 25 -58.69 -18.50 32.73
C ASP A 25 -60.17 -18.00 32.52
N PRO A 26 -60.53 -17.08 31.57
CA PRO A 26 -60.34 -15.61 31.47
C PRO A 26 -61.62 -14.80 31.90
N PRO A 27 -61.75 -13.48 31.58
CA PRO A 27 -62.83 -13.04 30.63
C PRO A 27 -62.54 -11.75 29.79
N GLN A 28 -63.55 -11.21 29.07
CA GLN A 28 -63.47 -10.16 28.02
C GLN A 28 -64.50 -8.99 28.14
N VAL A 29 -64.18 -7.80 27.55
CA VAL A 29 -65.09 -6.84 26.82
C VAL A 29 -66.17 -6.07 27.66
N ALA A 30 -66.69 -4.85 27.36
CA ALA A 30 -66.66 -3.88 26.22
C ALA A 30 -66.56 -2.38 26.71
N ASP A 31 -66.48 -1.37 25.81
CA ASP A 31 -67.65 -0.60 25.24
C ASP A 31 -67.28 0.75 24.56
N SER A 32 -68.23 1.44 23.88
CA SER A 32 -68.06 2.77 23.20
C SER A 32 -69.43 3.47 22.96
N PRO A 33 -69.54 4.82 22.79
CA PRO A 33 -69.80 5.35 21.42
C PRO A 33 -69.50 6.87 21.09
N ILE A 34 -69.17 7.13 19.81
CA ILE A 34 -69.66 8.18 18.86
C ILE A 34 -69.75 9.69 19.26
N GLY A 35 -69.17 10.58 18.43
CA GLY A 35 -69.51 12.02 18.36
C GLY A 35 -68.84 12.82 17.21
N SER A 36 -69.61 13.64 16.49
CA SER A 36 -69.20 14.57 15.39
C SER A 36 -70.41 15.45 14.97
N PRO A 37 -70.31 16.62 14.27
CA PRO A 37 -69.19 17.07 13.42
C PRO A 37 -68.82 18.59 13.46
N ALA A 38 -67.88 18.97 12.58
CA ALA A 38 -67.79 20.23 11.80
C ALA A 38 -67.00 21.47 12.31
N ALA A 39 -66.63 22.30 11.31
CA ALA A 39 -65.88 23.57 11.32
C ALA A 39 -64.35 23.47 11.54
N ALA A 40 -63.58 24.18 10.71
CA ALA A 40 -62.13 24.08 10.59
C ALA A 40 -61.42 25.40 10.90
N GLU A 41 -60.13 25.33 11.25
CA GLU A 41 -59.05 26.16 10.67
C GLU A 41 -57.67 25.49 10.91
N PRO A 42 -56.57 25.92 10.23
CA PRO A 42 -55.42 25.05 9.98
C PRO A 42 -54.27 25.17 11.00
N ASN A 43 -53.53 24.08 11.22
CA ASN A 43 -52.14 24.14 11.66
C ASN A 43 -51.31 22.94 11.13
N ALA A 44 -49.99 23.10 11.05
CA ALA A 44 -49.09 22.20 10.36
C ALA A 44 -48.61 21.01 11.21
N ASN A 45 -48.72 19.79 10.67
CA ASN A 45 -47.85 18.67 11.06
C ASN A 45 -47.84 17.52 10.02
N ALA A 46 -47.26 17.76 8.85
CA ALA A 46 -47.06 16.74 7.82
C ALA A 46 -45.85 15.86 8.17
N ARG A 47 -46.07 14.73 8.87
CA ARG A 47 -45.04 13.70 9.09
C ARG A 47 -44.50 13.21 7.73
N LYS A 48 -43.25 13.53 7.41
CA LYS A 48 -42.53 12.87 6.31
C LYS A 48 -42.42 11.38 6.66
N ARG A 49 -42.80 10.50 5.72
CA ARG A 49 -42.54 9.06 5.83
C ARG A 49 -41.02 8.84 5.83
N PRO A 50 -40.48 7.84 6.57
CA PRO A 50 -39.08 7.48 6.43
C PRO A 50 -38.83 7.09 4.97
N ARG A 51 -37.81 7.71 4.37
CA ARG A 51 -37.33 7.35 3.04
C ARG A 51 -36.47 6.10 3.24
N ALA A 52 -36.93 4.95 2.73
CA ALA A 52 -36.10 3.76 2.73
C ALA A 52 -34.81 4.06 1.97
N THR A 53 -33.70 4.08 2.68
CA THR A 53 -32.38 3.90 2.10
C THR A 53 -32.30 2.47 1.59
N VAL A 54 -31.81 2.29 0.37
CA VAL A 54 -31.36 0.97 -0.06
C VAL A 54 -30.13 0.67 0.77
N GLU A 55 -30.18 -0.38 1.58
CA GLU A 55 -28.98 -0.94 2.19
C GLU A 55 -28.12 -1.51 1.07
N GLU A 56 -26.86 -1.10 1.01
CA GLU A 56 -25.89 -1.73 0.12
C GLU A 56 -25.71 -3.16 0.63
N VAL A 57 -26.07 -4.14 -0.21
CA VAL A 57 -25.91 -5.55 0.14
C VAL A 57 -24.41 -5.83 0.11
N GLU A 58 -23.78 -5.88 1.29
CA GLU A 58 -22.49 -6.53 1.47
C GLU A 58 -22.67 -8.00 1.04
N ASP A 59 -21.84 -8.49 0.11
CA ASP A 59 -21.87 -9.91 -0.27
C ASP A 59 -21.52 -10.75 0.97
N GLU A 60 -22.42 -11.66 1.37
CA GLU A 60 -22.27 -12.51 2.57
C GLU A 60 -21.17 -13.58 2.36
N ASP A 61 -19.90 -13.15 2.42
CA ASP A 61 -18.80 -14.00 2.88
C ASP A 61 -19.13 -14.42 4.34
N ASP A 62 -19.34 -15.72 4.60
CA ASP A 62 -19.56 -16.27 5.95
C ASP A 62 -18.29 -16.15 6.85
N ARG A 63 -17.94 -14.92 7.27
CA ARG A 63 -16.77 -14.61 8.10
C ARG A 63 -17.09 -14.79 9.58
N TRP A 64 -16.49 -15.82 10.18
CA TRP A 64 -16.69 -16.12 11.59
C TRP A 64 -15.72 -15.30 12.45
N VAL A 65 -16.26 -14.40 13.28
CA VAL A 65 -15.46 -13.60 14.22
C VAL A 65 -15.45 -14.27 15.60
N GLN A 66 -14.27 -14.66 16.05
CA GLN A 66 -14.00 -15.10 17.41
C GLN A 66 -13.51 -13.91 18.24
N ASP A 67 -14.31 -13.49 19.20
CA ASP A 67 -13.95 -12.46 20.16
C ASP A 67 -12.91 -12.95 21.20
N PHE A 68 -12.17 -12.01 21.79
CA PHE A 68 -11.27 -12.29 22.91
C PHE A 68 -12.09 -12.76 24.14
N PRO A 69 -11.60 -13.71 24.97
CA PRO A 69 -12.38 -14.27 26.07
C PRO A 69 -12.89 -13.22 27.06
N GLU A 70 -14.20 -13.27 27.37
CA GLU A 70 -14.89 -12.31 28.25
C GLU A 70 -14.18 -12.11 29.59
N ALA A 71 -13.64 -13.18 30.19
CA ALA A 71 -12.91 -13.12 31.46
C ALA A 71 -11.67 -12.20 31.45
N GLY A 72 -11.18 -11.77 30.28
CA GLY A 72 -10.10 -10.79 30.14
C GLY A 72 -10.56 -9.34 29.95
N ASN A 73 -11.85 -9.07 29.68
CA ASN A 73 -12.39 -7.71 29.45
C ASN A 73 -11.54 -6.84 28.49
N ALA A 74 -10.94 -7.41 27.43
CA ALA A 74 -10.04 -6.67 26.57
C ALA A 74 -10.75 -5.47 25.89
N GLY A 75 -10.16 -4.27 26.00
CA GLY A 75 -10.74 -3.05 25.44
C GLY A 75 -11.80 -2.34 26.30
N GLU A 76 -11.94 -2.70 27.58
CA GLU A 76 -12.98 -2.16 28.48
C GLU A 76 -12.98 -0.62 28.57
N ALA A 77 -14.18 -0.05 28.41
CA ALA A 77 -14.43 1.38 28.52
C ALA A 77 -14.68 1.78 29.99
N LEU A 78 -13.77 2.56 30.57
CA LEU A 78 -13.82 2.95 31.98
C LEU A 78 -14.91 4.00 32.27
N LYS A 79 -15.20 4.86 31.29
CA LYS A 79 -16.15 5.98 31.33
C LYS A 79 -16.29 6.60 29.94
N GLU A 80 -17.42 7.24 29.69
CA GLU A 80 -17.59 8.15 28.54
C GLU A 80 -16.71 9.40 28.69
N CYS A 81 -16.25 9.95 27.57
CA CYS A 81 -15.55 11.23 27.50
C CYS A 81 -15.92 12.00 26.24
N LYS A 82 -16.06 13.33 26.37
CA LYS A 82 -16.07 14.22 25.20
C LYS A 82 -14.74 14.10 24.46
N THR A 83 -14.80 13.97 23.15
CA THR A 83 -13.63 13.98 22.26
C THR A 83 -12.87 15.31 22.32
N TYR A 84 -11.66 15.32 21.77
CA TYR A 84 -10.85 16.54 21.68
C TYR A 84 -11.57 17.68 20.94
N PHE A 85 -12.23 17.39 19.82
CA PHE A 85 -12.98 18.40 19.04
C PHE A 85 -14.19 18.95 19.80
N GLU A 86 -14.92 18.12 20.55
CA GLU A 86 -16.03 18.58 21.38
C GLU A 86 -15.55 19.47 22.53
N LYS A 87 -14.49 19.07 23.24
CA LYS A 87 -13.83 19.87 24.28
C LYS A 87 -13.41 21.25 23.74
N LEU A 88 -12.86 21.31 22.53
CA LEU A 88 -12.50 22.56 21.86
C LEU A 88 -13.73 23.42 21.48
N ARG A 89 -14.76 22.81 20.89
CA ARG A 89 -15.97 23.53 20.46
C ARG A 89 -16.80 24.04 21.62
N GLU A 90 -16.88 23.29 22.72
CA GLU A 90 -17.51 23.71 23.96
C GLU A 90 -16.76 24.89 24.58
N LYS A 91 -15.42 24.84 24.65
CA LYS A 91 -14.59 25.97 25.10
C LYS A 91 -14.81 27.23 24.28
N GLN A 92 -14.87 27.12 22.94
CA GLN A 92 -15.21 28.25 22.05
C GLN A 92 -16.62 28.78 22.31
N LYS A 93 -17.65 27.91 22.35
CA LYS A 93 -19.04 28.30 22.61
C LYS A 93 -19.19 29.05 23.93
N ASN A 94 -18.55 28.55 25.00
CA ASN A 94 -18.58 29.16 26.33
C ASN A 94 -17.86 30.52 26.39
N ALA A 95 -16.90 30.77 25.50
CA ALA A 95 -16.24 32.07 25.32
C ALA A 95 -16.96 32.99 24.31
N GLY A 96 -18.08 32.56 23.71
CA GLY A 96 -18.78 33.30 22.66
C GLY A 96 -18.04 33.37 21.32
N HIS A 97 -17.13 32.44 21.05
CA HIS A 97 -16.24 32.46 19.89
C HIS A 97 -16.76 31.63 18.69
N PRO A 98 -16.55 32.10 17.45
CA PRO A 98 -16.87 31.35 16.23
C PRO A 98 -15.98 30.10 16.08
N PRO A 99 -16.34 29.15 15.19
CA PRO A 99 -15.53 27.96 14.92
C PRO A 99 -14.07 28.27 14.58
N TRP A 100 -13.86 29.29 13.75
CA TRP A 100 -12.55 29.71 13.21
C TRP A 100 -11.71 30.58 14.15
N TYR A 101 -12.16 30.86 15.38
CA TYR A 101 -11.32 31.57 16.38
C TYR A 101 -10.01 30.80 16.63
N PRO A 102 -8.83 31.43 16.49
CA PRO A 102 -8.52 32.85 16.74
C PRO A 102 -8.78 33.85 15.60
N PHE A 103 -9.10 33.39 14.39
CA PHE A 103 -9.36 34.26 13.24
C PHE A 103 -10.75 34.91 13.31
N ALA A 104 -10.94 36.02 12.58
CA ALA A 104 -12.20 36.77 12.55
C ALA A 104 -13.25 36.15 11.62
N SER A 105 -12.83 35.63 10.46
CA SER A 105 -13.69 35.02 9.45
C SER A 105 -13.13 33.68 8.94
N GLU A 106 -13.97 32.96 8.20
CA GLU A 106 -13.57 31.80 7.40
C GLU A 106 -12.52 32.19 6.35
N ASP A 107 -12.69 33.30 5.63
CA ASP A 107 -11.71 33.81 4.65
C ASP A 107 -10.34 34.12 5.27
N GLU A 108 -10.30 34.64 6.50
CA GLU A 108 -9.04 34.91 7.20
C GLU A 108 -8.35 33.60 7.59
N TRP A 109 -9.11 32.58 8.01
CA TRP A 109 -8.58 31.25 8.26
C TRP A 109 -8.07 30.58 6.97
N GLU A 110 -8.83 30.63 5.88
CA GLU A 110 -8.45 30.08 4.57
C GLU A 110 -7.12 30.69 4.09
N LEU A 111 -7.00 32.03 4.20
CA LEU A 111 -5.75 32.75 3.93
C LEU A 111 -4.63 32.31 4.88
N ALA A 112 -4.90 32.15 6.18
CA ALA A 112 -3.90 31.71 7.15
C ALA A 112 -3.40 30.29 6.86
N ARG A 113 -4.29 29.34 6.54
CA ARG A 113 -3.96 27.98 6.09
C ARG A 113 -3.04 28.04 4.87
N TRP A 114 -3.47 28.75 3.81
CA TRP A 114 -2.70 28.86 2.58
C TRP A 114 -1.32 29.51 2.81
N LEU A 115 -1.20 30.52 3.67
CA LEU A 115 0.10 31.14 4.00
C LEU A 115 1.03 30.21 4.81
N VAL A 116 0.50 29.23 5.54
CA VAL A 116 1.32 28.17 6.18
C VAL A 116 1.78 27.12 5.17
N THR A 117 0.92 26.74 4.22
CA THR A 117 1.14 25.57 3.35
C THR A 117 1.85 25.90 2.03
N SER A 118 1.65 27.09 1.46
CA SER A 118 2.16 27.55 0.15
C SER A 118 3.69 27.65 -0.02
N GLY A 119 4.50 27.24 0.98
CA GLY A 119 5.96 27.31 0.92
C GLY A 119 6.56 28.73 0.81
N LEU A 120 5.75 29.78 0.97
CA LEU A 120 6.21 31.16 0.86
C LEU A 120 7.23 31.50 1.95
N SER A 121 8.36 32.09 1.55
CA SER A 121 9.34 32.59 2.53
C SER A 121 8.74 33.76 3.32
N GLN A 122 9.15 33.91 4.58
CA GLN A 122 8.63 34.95 5.48
C GLN A 122 8.65 36.36 4.86
N LYS A 123 9.64 36.69 4.02
CA LYS A 123 9.73 37.96 3.27
C LYS A 123 8.68 38.08 2.16
N LYS A 124 8.33 36.98 1.47
CA LYS A 124 7.22 36.97 0.50
C LYS A 124 5.89 37.15 1.22
N THR A 125 5.65 36.43 2.32
CA THR A 125 4.46 36.59 3.19
C THR A 125 4.32 38.03 3.68
N ASP A 126 5.42 38.63 4.16
CA ASP A 126 5.45 40.01 4.65
C ASP A 126 5.32 41.07 3.53
N THR A 127 5.49 40.68 2.26
CA THR A 127 5.17 41.50 1.08
C THR A 127 3.71 41.32 0.66
N TYR A 128 3.23 40.07 0.59
CA TYR A 128 1.85 39.71 0.24
C TYR A 128 0.84 40.39 1.16
N LEU A 129 1.05 40.31 2.48
CA LEU A 129 0.20 40.94 3.48
C LEU A 129 0.15 42.48 3.39
N LYS A 130 1.04 43.12 2.61
CA LYS A 130 1.07 44.58 2.38
C LYS A 130 0.50 44.98 1.02
N LEU A 131 0.07 44.04 0.18
CA LEU A 131 -0.57 44.33 -1.10
C LEU A 131 -1.92 45.04 -0.88
N LYS A 132 -2.20 46.09 -1.67
CA LYS A 132 -3.43 46.90 -1.57
C LYS A 132 -4.69 46.03 -1.69
N ALA A 133 -4.70 45.08 -2.63
CA ALA A 133 -5.81 44.15 -2.82
C ALA A 133 -6.09 43.25 -1.60
N VAL A 134 -5.05 42.83 -0.87
CA VAL A 134 -5.21 42.03 0.38
C VAL A 134 -5.73 42.90 1.52
N ARG A 135 -5.33 44.18 1.56
CA ARG A 135 -5.76 45.19 2.54
C ARG A 135 -7.14 45.79 2.31
N GLU A 136 -7.65 45.75 1.08
CA GLU A 136 -8.97 46.28 0.73
C GLU A 136 -9.99 45.17 0.46
N GLY A 137 -9.55 43.91 0.33
CA GLY A 137 -10.40 42.72 0.25
C GLY A 137 -10.63 42.07 1.62
N ILE A 138 -9.68 41.23 2.05
CA ILE A 138 -9.80 40.42 3.28
C ILE A 138 -9.46 41.23 4.55
N ASP A 139 -8.56 42.21 4.42
CA ASP A 139 -7.91 42.97 5.51
C ASP A 139 -7.58 42.16 6.79
N PRO A 140 -6.83 41.04 6.69
CA PRO A 140 -6.59 40.14 7.81
C PRO A 140 -6.05 40.86 9.05
N SER A 141 -6.48 40.42 10.22
CA SER A 141 -6.08 40.88 11.55
C SER A 141 -4.56 40.92 11.70
N PHE A 142 -3.87 39.92 11.12
CA PHE A 142 -2.41 39.89 11.05
C PHE A 142 -1.85 40.82 9.95
N LYS A 143 -1.37 42.00 10.38
CA LYS A 143 -0.82 43.01 9.45
C LYS A 143 0.63 42.74 8.97
N ASN A 144 1.32 41.70 9.46
CA ASN A 144 2.67 41.31 9.04
C ASN A 144 2.96 39.83 9.38
N ASN A 145 4.05 39.27 8.85
CA ASN A 145 4.41 37.86 9.05
C ASN A 145 4.62 37.48 10.53
N ARG A 146 5.13 38.40 11.38
CA ARG A 146 5.27 38.14 12.82
C ARG A 146 3.92 38.01 13.50
N ALA A 147 2.99 38.92 13.22
CA ALA A 147 1.62 38.86 13.75
C ALA A 147 0.87 37.62 13.23
N PHE A 148 1.04 37.27 11.95
CA PHE A 148 0.50 36.06 11.34
C PHE A 148 0.96 34.80 12.08
N LEU A 149 2.27 34.65 12.27
CA LEU A 149 2.81 33.51 13.01
C LEU A 149 2.34 33.48 14.48
N GLN A 150 2.07 34.63 15.12
CA GLN A 150 1.48 34.65 16.47
C GLN A 150 0.02 34.14 16.50
N PHE A 151 -0.77 34.34 15.44
CA PHE A 151 -2.09 33.70 15.33
C PHE A 151 -1.96 32.18 15.14
N VAL A 152 -1.05 31.73 14.26
CA VAL A 152 -0.78 30.30 14.04
C VAL A 152 -0.22 29.63 15.31
N ASP A 153 0.66 30.29 16.04
CA ASP A 153 1.21 29.83 17.34
C ASP A 153 0.16 29.84 18.47
N SER A 154 -1.01 30.46 18.26
CA SER A 154 -2.15 30.43 19.19
C SER A 154 -3.21 29.38 18.83
N LEU A 155 -3.02 28.66 17.72
CA LEU A 155 -3.82 27.47 17.40
C LEU A 155 -3.53 26.35 18.41
N PRO A 156 -4.46 25.39 18.59
CA PRO A 156 -4.25 24.32 19.54
C PRO A 156 -3.06 23.44 19.11
N PRO A 157 -2.04 23.25 19.96
CA PRO A 157 -0.83 22.52 19.58
C PRO A 157 -1.06 21.00 19.50
N GLY A 158 -0.14 20.34 18.81
CA GLY A 158 0.14 18.91 19.01
C GLY A 158 1.17 18.67 20.13
N PRO A 159 1.70 17.45 20.29
CA PRO A 159 2.70 17.11 21.30
C PRO A 159 3.94 18.03 21.26
N GLN A 160 4.39 18.47 22.45
CA GLN A 160 5.47 19.44 22.59
C GLN A 160 6.83 18.88 22.15
N TRP A 161 7.65 19.73 21.52
CA TRP A 161 9.06 19.47 21.26
C TRP A 161 9.95 19.86 22.44
N TYR A 162 10.88 18.96 22.76
CA TYR A 162 11.97 19.13 23.72
C TYR A 162 13.32 19.10 22.98
N CYS A 163 14.35 19.60 23.64
CA CYS A 163 15.74 19.50 23.19
C CYS A 163 16.61 19.14 24.40
N GLU A 164 17.31 18.01 24.32
CA GLU A 164 18.23 17.54 25.35
C GLU A 164 19.67 17.55 24.82
N PRO A 165 20.63 18.13 25.56
CA PRO A 165 22.04 18.08 25.21
C PRO A 165 22.63 16.72 25.61
N ILE A 166 23.14 15.96 24.65
CA ILE A 166 23.92 14.75 24.90
C ILE A 166 25.40 15.10 24.86
N GLU A 167 26.10 14.86 25.96
CA GLU A 167 27.54 15.07 26.10
C GLU A 167 28.32 13.82 25.65
N LEU A 168 29.31 14.03 24.77
CA LEU A 168 30.11 12.97 24.14
C LEU A 168 31.60 13.20 24.45
N VAL A 169 32.11 12.46 25.42
CA VAL A 169 33.52 12.52 25.86
C VAL A 169 34.39 11.65 24.94
N GLY A 170 35.20 12.30 24.11
CA GLY A 170 36.09 11.68 23.14
C GLY A 170 37.27 10.91 23.75
N ASP A 171 37.91 10.06 22.94
CA ASP A 171 39.19 9.41 23.28
C ASP A 171 40.42 10.16 22.73
N GLU A 172 40.23 11.23 21.96
CA GLU A 172 41.29 12.18 21.62
C GLU A 172 41.45 13.26 22.69
N LEU A 173 42.70 13.58 23.03
CA LEU A 173 43.03 14.64 24.00
C LEU A 173 43.20 16.01 23.34
N ASP A 174 42.89 17.06 24.09
CA ASP A 174 43.17 18.46 23.75
C ASP A 174 44.63 18.87 24.03
N ALA A 175 44.94 20.18 23.94
CA ALA A 175 46.29 20.70 24.18
C ALA A 175 46.71 20.71 25.65
N ASP A 176 45.75 20.67 26.57
CA ASP A 176 45.95 20.67 28.03
C ASP A 176 45.94 19.25 28.62
N GLY A 177 45.63 18.24 27.80
CA GLY A 177 45.64 16.81 28.14
C GLY A 177 44.28 16.25 28.57
N ASN A 178 43.19 17.00 28.42
CA ASN A 178 41.83 16.55 28.74
C ASN A 178 41.18 15.87 27.53
N ALA A 179 40.20 15.00 27.78
CA ALA A 179 39.37 14.43 26.72
C ALA A 179 38.55 15.53 26.03
N LYS A 180 38.58 15.59 24.70
CA LYS A 180 37.75 16.53 23.92
C LYS A 180 36.27 16.17 24.07
N VAL A 181 35.41 17.15 24.35
CA VAL A 181 33.96 16.93 24.53
C VAL A 181 33.18 17.56 23.39
N GLU A 182 32.30 16.78 22.76
CA GLU A 182 31.30 17.25 21.80
C GLU A 182 29.92 17.24 22.48
N VAL A 183 29.09 18.27 22.28
CA VAL A 183 27.70 18.29 22.76
C VAL A 183 26.77 18.35 21.57
N VAL A 184 25.83 17.39 21.48
CA VAL A 184 24.87 17.29 20.38
C VAL A 184 23.43 17.47 20.86
N GLU A 185 22.61 18.16 20.07
CA GLU A 185 21.19 18.38 20.38
C GLU A 185 20.33 17.18 19.94
N LEU A 186 19.75 16.47 20.90
CA LEU A 186 18.65 15.53 20.64
C LEU A 186 17.32 16.28 20.71
N TRP A 187 16.64 16.42 19.57
CA TRP A 187 15.29 16.99 19.52
C TRP A 187 14.25 15.87 19.56
N HIS A 188 13.30 15.90 20.51
CA HIS A 188 12.32 14.83 20.71
C HIS A 188 10.97 15.31 21.25
N ARG A 189 10.02 14.38 21.40
CA ARG A 189 8.66 14.56 21.93
C ARG A 189 8.33 13.38 22.82
N ASP A 190 7.48 13.59 23.83
CA ASP A 190 6.96 12.49 24.64
C ASP A 190 6.09 11.55 23.77
N PRO A 191 6.48 10.27 23.58
CA PRO A 191 5.75 9.33 22.74
C PRO A 191 4.38 8.94 23.35
N VAL A 192 4.19 9.06 24.66
CA VAL A 192 2.89 8.78 25.32
C VAL A 192 1.87 9.87 24.96
N GLU A 193 2.30 11.14 24.90
CA GLU A 193 1.46 12.23 24.39
C GLU A 193 1.19 12.10 22.89
N CYS A 194 2.15 11.58 22.11
CA CYS A 194 1.91 11.24 20.70
C CYS A 194 0.89 10.08 20.53
N VAL A 195 0.89 9.08 21.42
CA VAL A 195 -0.11 8.01 21.42
C VAL A 195 -1.49 8.53 21.81
N LYS A 196 -1.60 9.44 22.79
CA LYS A 196 -2.85 10.14 23.13
C LYS A 196 -3.41 10.95 21.95
N GLU A 197 -2.55 11.72 21.27
CA GLU A 197 -2.91 12.50 20.09
C GLU A 197 -3.46 11.61 18.96
N LEU A 198 -2.86 10.42 18.74
CA LEU A 198 -3.32 9.45 17.74
C LEU A 198 -4.62 8.74 18.16
N LEU A 199 -4.73 8.25 19.39
CA LEU A 199 -5.95 7.55 19.85
C LEU A 199 -7.16 8.49 19.96
N GLY A 200 -6.96 9.72 20.45
CA GLY A 200 -8.03 10.69 20.69
C GLY A 200 -8.49 11.51 19.48
N ASN A 201 -7.90 11.30 18.29
CA ASN A 201 -8.23 12.05 17.06
C ASN A 201 -9.56 11.56 16.44
N PRO A 202 -10.64 12.36 16.42
CA PRO A 202 -11.94 11.93 15.88
C PRO A 202 -11.96 11.65 14.38
N SER A 203 -10.93 12.10 13.64
CA SER A 203 -10.77 11.80 12.21
C SER A 203 -10.44 10.32 11.96
N PHE A 204 -9.93 9.59 12.97
CA PHE A 204 -9.61 8.17 12.86
C PHE A 204 -10.77 7.31 13.38
N THR A 205 -11.71 7.01 12.47
CA THR A 205 -12.85 6.13 12.74
C THR A 205 -12.46 4.64 12.69
N LYS A 206 -13.30 3.77 13.28
CA LYS A 206 -13.16 2.31 13.23
C LYS A 206 -11.77 1.78 13.67
N GLN A 207 -11.19 2.36 14.73
CA GLN A 207 -9.97 1.88 15.40
C GLN A 207 -10.19 0.52 16.09
N GLY A 208 -9.13 -0.26 16.27
CA GLY A 208 -9.13 -1.50 17.05
C GLY A 208 -8.73 -1.30 18.52
N TYR A 209 -9.59 -1.72 19.46
CA TYR A 209 -9.34 -1.64 20.91
C TYR A 209 -9.23 -3.01 21.61
N LYS A 210 -9.60 -4.11 20.93
CA LYS A 210 -9.45 -5.50 21.42
C LYS A 210 -8.98 -6.40 20.27
N PRO A 211 -8.23 -7.47 20.55
CA PRO A 211 -7.95 -8.48 19.53
C PRO A 211 -9.20 -9.30 19.22
N ILE A 212 -9.24 -9.85 18.01
CA ILE A 212 -10.21 -10.83 17.53
C ILE A 212 -9.47 -11.87 16.68
N ARG A 213 -10.11 -12.98 16.34
CA ARG A 213 -9.71 -13.81 15.19
C ARG A 213 -10.85 -13.83 14.20
N VAL A 214 -10.52 -13.78 12.91
CA VAL A 214 -11.48 -13.91 11.81
C VAL A 214 -11.17 -15.22 11.11
N TRP A 215 -12.18 -15.97 10.69
CA TRP A 215 -12.05 -17.29 10.09
C TRP A 215 -12.92 -17.39 8.84
N LYS A 216 -12.40 -18.00 7.77
CA LYS A 216 -13.12 -18.13 6.48
C LYS A 216 -14.07 -19.32 6.42
N SER A 217 -13.96 -20.30 7.32
CA SER A 217 -14.96 -21.37 7.44
C SER A 217 -15.07 -21.93 8.86
N PHE A 218 -16.21 -22.57 9.13
CA PHE A 218 -16.51 -23.31 10.34
C PHE A 218 -17.04 -24.69 9.95
N GLU A 219 -16.18 -25.70 10.04
CA GLU A 219 -16.40 -27.05 9.49
C GLU A 219 -16.31 -28.09 10.61
N ASP A 220 -17.27 -29.01 10.68
CA ASP A 220 -17.39 -30.06 11.71
C ASP A 220 -17.27 -29.56 13.18
N GLY A 221 -17.63 -28.29 13.43
CA GLY A 221 -17.54 -27.64 14.74
C GLY A 221 -16.18 -27.00 15.06
N VAL A 222 -15.30 -26.88 14.06
CA VAL A 222 -13.93 -26.35 14.18
C VAL A 222 -13.77 -25.14 13.26
N PHE A 223 -13.19 -24.06 13.77
CA PHE A 223 -12.81 -22.90 12.95
C PHE A 223 -11.59 -23.23 12.09
N ALA A 224 -11.63 -22.87 10.81
CA ALA A 224 -10.58 -23.15 9.84
C ALA A 224 -10.22 -21.90 9.00
N ASN A 225 -9.01 -21.93 8.43
CA ASN A 225 -8.47 -20.91 7.53
C ASN A 225 -8.52 -19.50 8.15
N GLN A 226 -7.65 -19.24 9.15
CA GLN A 226 -7.63 -17.99 9.89
C GLN A 226 -7.25 -16.84 8.96
N GLU A 227 -7.99 -15.73 9.05
CA GLU A 227 -7.76 -14.49 8.30
C GLU A 227 -6.90 -13.52 9.12
N PHE A 228 -5.88 -12.97 8.46
CA PHE A 228 -4.90 -12.03 8.99
C PHE A 228 -4.89 -10.78 8.11
N SER A 229 -5.35 -9.64 8.63
CA SER A 229 -5.43 -8.37 7.90
C SER A 229 -4.78 -7.24 8.71
N GLU A 230 -5.36 -6.88 9.85
CA GLU A 230 -4.91 -5.80 10.74
C GLU A 230 -4.23 -6.35 12.00
N MET A 231 -3.49 -5.52 12.74
CA MET A 231 -2.73 -5.98 13.92
C MET A 231 -3.61 -6.69 14.97
N TRP A 232 -4.87 -6.26 15.13
CA TRP A 232 -5.82 -6.87 16.08
C TRP A 232 -6.41 -8.21 15.61
N THR A 233 -6.21 -8.60 14.34
CA THR A 233 -6.54 -9.94 13.83
C THR A 233 -5.39 -10.94 13.97
N ALA A 234 -4.21 -10.45 14.39
CA ALA A 234 -2.95 -11.19 14.36
C ALA A 234 -2.53 -11.74 15.74
N ASP A 235 -1.76 -12.83 15.70
CA ASP A 235 -1.41 -13.65 16.87
C ASP A 235 -0.73 -12.86 18.00
N TRP A 236 0.09 -11.86 17.68
CA TRP A 236 0.85 -11.12 18.70
C TRP A 236 -0.06 -10.27 19.58
N TRP A 237 -1.06 -9.58 19.01
CA TRP A 237 -1.97 -8.77 19.83
C TRP A 237 -2.71 -9.66 20.82
N TRP A 238 -3.25 -10.79 20.33
CA TRP A 238 -3.90 -11.78 21.18
C TRP A 238 -2.99 -12.27 22.31
N LYS A 239 -1.76 -12.71 21.98
CA LYS A 239 -0.80 -13.26 22.96
C LYS A 239 -0.28 -12.24 23.98
N ILE A 240 -0.20 -10.95 23.61
CA ILE A 240 0.16 -9.89 24.54
C ILE A 240 -1.03 -9.49 25.40
N GLN A 241 -2.25 -9.46 24.84
CA GLN A 241 -3.47 -9.18 25.59
C GLN A 241 -3.73 -10.24 26.68
N GLU A 242 -3.33 -11.50 26.47
CA GLU A 242 -3.34 -12.58 27.48
C GLU A 242 -2.34 -12.37 28.63
N LEU A 243 -1.36 -11.47 28.49
CA LEU A 243 -0.37 -11.12 29.53
C LEU A 243 -0.70 -9.82 30.29
N LEU A 244 -1.70 -9.07 29.84
CA LEU A 244 -2.12 -7.80 30.47
C LEU A 244 -3.21 -8.03 31.53
N PRO A 245 -3.41 -7.08 32.47
CA PRO A 245 -4.51 -7.14 33.44
C PRO A 245 -5.89 -7.16 32.76
N PRO A 246 -6.92 -7.77 33.38
CA PRO A 246 -8.30 -7.65 32.91
C PRO A 246 -8.73 -6.18 32.74
N GLY A 247 -9.47 -5.88 31.68
CA GLY A 247 -9.87 -4.50 31.32
C GLY A 247 -8.83 -3.73 30.51
N ALA A 248 -7.61 -4.26 30.33
CA ALA A 248 -6.55 -3.59 29.59
C ALA A 248 -6.86 -3.44 28.10
N THR A 249 -6.37 -2.34 27.52
CA THR A 249 -6.38 -2.07 26.08
C THR A 249 -4.94 -2.01 25.58
N LEU A 250 -4.54 -2.90 24.68
CA LEU A 250 -3.22 -2.83 24.07
C LEU A 250 -3.09 -1.64 23.12
N GLY A 251 -1.99 -0.90 23.22
CA GLY A 251 -1.56 0.11 22.24
C GLY A 251 -0.28 -0.35 21.53
N PRO A 252 -0.37 -1.07 20.38
CA PRO A 252 0.83 -1.54 19.68
C PRO A 252 1.59 -0.35 19.09
N ILE A 253 2.79 -0.09 19.55
CA ILE A 253 3.62 1.02 19.05
C ILE A 253 4.43 0.52 17.85
N ILE A 254 4.34 1.25 16.75
CA ILE A 254 5.08 1.01 15.51
C ILE A 254 6.06 2.15 15.36
N ILE A 255 7.36 1.84 15.44
CA ILE A 255 8.44 2.81 15.25
C ILE A 255 9.02 2.67 13.85
N SER A 256 9.46 3.78 13.27
CA SER A 256 10.39 3.76 12.13
C SER A 256 11.55 4.72 12.34
N THR A 257 12.74 4.30 11.91
CA THR A 257 13.92 5.15 11.77
C THR A 257 14.63 4.83 10.45
N ASP A 258 15.01 5.89 9.74
CA ASP A 258 15.86 5.83 8.54
C ASP A 258 16.59 7.19 8.39
N LYS A 259 17.75 7.19 7.75
CA LYS A 259 18.72 8.29 7.78
C LYS A 259 18.77 9.06 6.45
N THR A 260 17.74 9.86 6.18
CA THR A 260 17.62 10.62 4.93
C THR A 260 18.69 11.71 4.76
N GLN A 261 19.13 11.91 3.51
CA GLN A 261 19.84 13.13 3.09
C GLN A 261 18.84 14.29 2.92
N LEU A 262 19.29 15.53 3.16
CA LEU A 262 18.47 16.75 3.08
C LEU A 262 18.68 17.56 1.79
N THR A 263 19.75 17.28 1.02
CA THR A 263 20.06 17.95 -0.25
C THR A 263 20.77 17.01 -1.23
N ARG A 264 20.31 16.93 -2.49
CA ARG A 264 20.96 16.13 -3.56
C ARG A 264 22.44 16.52 -3.81
N PHE A 265 22.75 17.82 -3.80
CA PHE A 265 24.06 18.35 -4.20
C PHE A 265 25.11 18.47 -3.06
N SER A 266 24.73 18.23 -1.80
CA SER A 266 25.65 18.29 -0.65
C SER A 266 25.36 17.16 0.34
N GLY A 267 26.16 16.09 0.28
CA GLY A 267 25.99 14.90 1.13
C GLY A 267 26.27 15.13 2.62
N ASP A 268 26.79 16.31 3.00
CA ASP A 268 27.06 16.72 4.39
C ASP A 268 25.80 17.07 5.20
N LYS A 269 24.61 17.15 4.58
CA LYS A 269 23.35 17.48 5.26
C LYS A 269 22.42 16.28 5.30
N GLN A 270 22.24 15.74 6.50
CA GLN A 270 21.46 14.53 6.80
C GLN A 270 20.57 14.79 8.01
N ALA A 271 19.41 14.14 8.05
CA ALA A 271 18.58 14.02 9.25
C ALA A 271 18.36 12.54 9.54
N TRP A 272 18.08 12.23 10.81
CA TRP A 272 17.75 10.87 11.24
C TRP A 272 16.43 10.93 12.03
N PRO A 273 15.28 11.11 11.33
CA PRO A 273 13.98 11.17 11.96
C PRO A 273 13.60 9.85 12.65
N VAL A 274 12.80 9.99 13.71
CA VAL A 274 12.12 8.90 14.42
C VAL A 274 10.62 9.12 14.31
N TYR A 275 9.92 8.16 13.70
CA TYR A 275 8.47 8.20 13.47
C TYR A 275 7.75 7.21 14.39
N LEU A 276 6.53 7.56 14.81
CA LEU A 276 5.63 6.73 15.61
C LEU A 276 4.23 6.70 15.00
N THR A 277 3.68 5.50 14.88
CA THR A 277 2.24 5.26 14.65
C THR A 277 1.79 4.09 15.54
N ILE A 278 0.49 3.78 15.55
CA ILE A 278 -0.10 2.78 16.45
C ILE A 278 -0.93 1.74 15.71
N GLY A 279 -0.83 0.48 16.12
CA GLY A 279 -1.55 -0.65 15.54
C GLY A 279 -3.08 -0.57 15.70
N ASN A 280 -3.59 0.30 16.57
CA ASN A 280 -5.03 0.59 16.73
C ASN A 280 -5.62 1.30 15.51
N ILE A 281 -4.82 2.00 14.70
CA ILE A 281 -5.27 2.67 13.48
C ILE A 281 -5.14 1.71 12.30
N ARG A 282 -6.22 1.64 11.48
CA ARG A 282 -6.27 0.87 10.23
C ARG A 282 -5.06 1.14 9.35
N LYS A 283 -4.45 0.10 8.79
CA LYS A 283 -3.27 0.23 7.94
C LYS A 283 -3.51 1.11 6.72
N GLU A 284 -4.71 1.10 6.16
CA GLU A 284 -5.14 2.01 5.08
C GLU A 284 -4.93 3.48 5.48
N THR A 285 -5.46 3.88 6.64
CA THR A 285 -5.28 5.23 7.21
C THR A 285 -3.83 5.51 7.59
N ARG A 286 -3.06 4.52 8.05
CA ARG A 286 -1.61 4.65 8.32
C ARG A 286 -0.77 4.79 7.05
N ARG A 287 -1.20 4.18 5.95
CA ARG A 287 -0.57 4.22 4.61
C ARG A 287 -0.93 5.48 3.81
N SER A 288 -1.86 6.30 4.30
CA SER A 288 -2.23 7.61 3.75
C SER A 288 -1.43 8.73 4.45
N PRO A 289 -0.44 9.37 3.80
CA PRO A 289 0.33 10.46 4.42
C PRO A 289 -0.56 11.67 4.74
N SER A 290 -1.55 11.94 3.88
CA SER A 290 -2.52 13.02 4.03
C SER A 290 -3.49 12.83 5.21
N SER A 291 -3.64 11.59 5.73
CA SER A 291 -4.36 11.31 6.98
C SER A 291 -3.55 11.65 8.23
N ARG A 292 -2.22 11.85 8.12
CA ARG A 292 -1.29 12.16 9.23
C ARG A 292 -1.40 11.21 10.43
N ALA A 293 -1.69 9.93 10.19
CA ALA A 293 -1.74 8.89 11.21
C ALA A 293 -0.35 8.44 11.74
N THR A 294 0.73 9.13 11.35
CA THR A 294 2.10 8.91 11.83
C THR A 294 2.69 10.25 12.28
N ILE A 295 3.23 10.29 13.50
CA ILE A 295 3.83 11.49 14.10
C ILE A 295 5.36 11.35 14.08
N LEU A 296 6.07 12.41 13.68
CA LEU A 296 7.50 12.52 13.94
C LEU A 296 7.72 12.83 15.43
N ILE A 297 8.43 11.94 16.13
CA ILE A 297 8.70 12.03 17.58
C ILE A 297 10.16 12.42 17.91
N GLY A 298 11.07 12.39 16.95
CA GLY A 298 12.46 12.80 17.22
C GLY A 298 13.35 13.00 16.00
N TYR A 299 14.50 13.62 16.23
CA TYR A 299 15.65 13.69 15.32
C TYR A 299 16.91 13.25 16.06
N ILE A 300 17.44 12.08 15.72
CA ILE A 300 18.72 11.59 16.26
C ILE A 300 19.86 12.47 15.69
N PRO A 301 20.79 12.96 16.51
CA PRO A 301 21.87 13.83 16.07
C PRO A 301 22.83 13.12 15.09
N VAL A 302 23.06 13.74 13.93
CA VAL A 302 24.01 13.25 12.93
C VAL A 302 25.35 13.99 13.04
N THR A 303 26.27 13.43 13.83
CA THR A 303 27.63 13.93 14.01
C THR A 303 28.67 13.14 13.21
N LYS A 304 29.84 13.76 12.96
CA LYS A 304 31.05 13.16 12.39
C LYS A 304 31.97 12.52 13.46
N LEU A 305 31.62 12.66 14.73
CA LEU A 305 32.34 12.17 15.92
C LEU A 305 33.83 12.53 15.85
N GLU A 306 34.12 13.81 15.61
CA GLU A 306 35.47 14.25 15.24
C GLU A 306 36.48 14.15 16.38
N HIS A 307 35.99 14.14 17.62
CA HIS A 307 36.76 13.99 18.86
C HIS A 307 37.05 12.53 19.25
N TYR A 308 36.61 11.58 18.42
CA TYR A 308 36.91 10.16 18.60
C TYR A 308 37.91 9.65 17.55
N SER A 309 38.74 8.70 17.94
CA SER A 309 39.66 7.97 17.06
C SER A 309 38.89 7.21 15.98
N LYS A 310 39.47 7.11 14.78
CA LYS A 310 38.79 6.50 13.61
C LYS A 310 38.33 5.06 13.84
N ALA A 311 38.95 4.33 14.77
CA ALA A 311 38.53 2.98 15.16
C ALA A 311 37.24 2.99 16.00
N ASN A 312 37.11 3.93 16.93
CA ASN A 312 36.02 3.97 17.91
C ASN A 312 34.75 4.68 17.40
N ARG A 313 34.86 5.63 16.45
CA ARG A 313 33.72 6.38 15.88
C ARG A 313 32.52 5.50 15.51
N SER A 314 32.74 4.33 14.91
CA SER A 314 31.65 3.43 14.54
C SER A 314 30.95 2.84 15.77
N ALA A 315 31.70 2.33 16.75
CA ALA A 315 31.13 1.79 17.98
C ALA A 315 30.35 2.84 18.79
N VAL A 316 30.94 4.05 18.92
CA VAL A 316 30.33 5.20 19.59
C VAL A 316 29.06 5.65 18.86
N GLY A 317 29.08 5.74 17.53
CA GLY A 317 27.90 6.09 16.73
C GLY A 317 26.75 5.09 16.88
N HIS A 318 27.04 3.80 17.08
CA HIS A 318 26.00 2.82 17.41
C HIS A 318 25.45 3.02 18.83
N GLN A 319 26.31 3.26 19.83
CA GLN A 319 25.85 3.46 21.21
C GLN A 319 25.01 4.74 21.32
N LEU A 320 25.46 5.86 20.71
CA LEU A 320 24.71 7.12 20.62
C LEU A 320 23.30 6.93 20.05
N PHE A 321 23.13 6.09 19.02
CA PHE A 321 21.79 5.76 18.51
C PHE A 321 20.91 5.09 19.57
N HIS A 322 21.43 4.10 20.31
CA HIS A 322 20.69 3.45 21.38
C HIS A 322 20.45 4.38 22.59
N ASP A 323 21.37 5.28 22.90
CA ASP A 323 21.19 6.27 23.97
C ASP A 323 20.10 7.29 23.59
N CYS A 324 20.10 7.77 22.34
CA CYS A 324 19.03 8.65 21.83
C CYS A 324 17.67 7.94 21.82
N MET A 325 17.60 6.72 21.28
CA MET A 325 16.36 5.94 21.25
C MET A 325 15.86 5.58 22.66
N ARG A 326 16.78 5.40 23.63
CA ARG A 326 16.43 5.23 25.04
C ARG A 326 15.80 6.49 25.62
N VAL A 327 16.38 7.68 25.39
CA VAL A 327 15.80 8.96 25.83
C VAL A 327 14.41 9.17 25.22
N ILE A 328 14.28 9.08 23.89
CA ILE A 328 13.01 9.30 23.16
C ILE A 328 11.91 8.35 23.66
N LEU A 329 12.23 7.06 23.83
CA LEU A 329 11.22 6.04 24.13
C LEU A 329 11.06 5.71 25.63
N MET A 330 11.84 6.33 26.53
CA MET A 330 11.77 6.06 27.98
C MET A 330 10.34 6.16 28.56
N PRO A 331 9.49 7.14 28.19
CA PRO A 331 8.13 7.24 28.72
C PRO A 331 7.25 6.02 28.40
N LEU A 332 7.53 5.28 27.31
CA LEU A 332 6.80 4.06 26.97
C LEU A 332 7.04 2.92 27.97
N LYS A 333 8.16 2.90 28.70
CA LYS A 333 8.42 1.84 29.68
C LYS A 333 7.37 1.85 30.78
N ALA A 334 7.24 2.96 31.51
CA ALA A 334 6.27 3.06 32.61
C ALA A 334 4.82 2.97 32.07
N ALA A 335 4.54 3.57 30.92
CA ALA A 335 3.23 3.47 30.29
C ALA A 335 2.85 2.03 29.89
N GLY A 336 3.81 1.21 29.46
CA GLY A 336 3.59 -0.22 29.15
C GLY A 336 3.63 -1.15 30.36
N GLU A 337 4.19 -0.72 31.50
CA GLU A 337 4.18 -1.46 32.77
C GLU A 337 2.88 -1.20 33.55
N ASP A 338 2.48 0.07 33.74
CA ASP A 338 1.30 0.45 34.53
C ASP A 338 0.01 0.61 33.70
N GLY A 339 0.13 0.96 32.42
CA GLY A 339 -0.97 1.48 31.61
C GLY A 339 -1.33 2.94 31.92
N VAL A 340 -1.97 3.62 30.98
CA VAL A 340 -2.34 5.04 31.06
C VAL A 340 -3.79 5.24 30.64
N GLU A 341 -4.56 6.06 31.37
CA GLU A 341 -5.88 6.47 30.91
C GLU A 341 -5.76 7.44 29.71
N MET A 342 -6.43 7.13 28.61
CA MET A 342 -6.47 7.99 27.42
C MET A 342 -7.90 8.10 26.88
N ASP A 343 -8.27 9.31 26.43
CA ASP A 343 -9.49 9.53 25.64
C ASP A 343 -9.32 8.84 24.26
N CYS A 344 -10.28 8.02 23.84
CA CYS A 344 -10.31 7.40 22.51
C CYS A 344 -11.25 8.15 21.54
N SER A 345 -11.01 7.99 20.22
CA SER A 345 -11.79 8.67 19.17
C SER A 345 -13.27 8.27 19.12
N ASP A 346 -13.64 7.14 19.71
CA ASP A 346 -15.00 6.64 19.86
C ASP A 346 -15.76 7.21 21.08
N GLY A 347 -15.16 8.10 21.85
CA GLY A 347 -15.81 8.77 22.98
C GLY A 347 -15.72 8.05 24.33
N PHE A 348 -14.82 7.08 24.48
CA PHE A 348 -14.58 6.39 25.76
C PHE A 348 -13.13 6.56 26.26
N VAL A 349 -12.95 6.55 27.59
CA VAL A 349 -11.62 6.47 28.22
C VAL A 349 -11.27 5.01 28.47
N ARG A 350 -10.06 4.61 28.09
CA ARG A 350 -9.54 3.25 28.28
C ARG A 350 -8.18 3.25 28.98
N ARG A 351 -7.83 2.14 29.66
CA ARG A 351 -6.48 1.90 30.19
C ARG A 351 -5.60 1.34 29.08
N ILE A 352 -4.92 2.23 28.36
CA ILE A 352 -4.02 1.89 27.25
C ILE A 352 -2.68 1.42 27.80
N PHE A 353 -2.13 0.33 27.26
CA PHE A 353 -0.77 -0.14 27.52
C PHE A 353 0.07 0.01 26.23
N PRO A 354 0.85 1.10 26.08
CA PRO A 354 1.78 1.28 24.96
C PRO A 354 2.93 0.26 25.00
N ILE A 355 2.98 -0.65 24.02
CA ILE A 355 4.01 -1.70 23.94
C ILE A 355 4.66 -1.70 22.55
N LEU A 356 5.99 -1.71 22.50
CA LEU A 356 6.75 -1.72 21.24
C LEU A 356 6.47 -3.02 20.46
N SER A 357 5.83 -2.86 19.30
CA SER A 357 5.23 -3.95 18.53
C SER A 357 5.91 -4.19 17.19
N ALA A 358 6.38 -3.15 16.51
CA ALA A 358 7.03 -3.25 15.21
C ALA A 358 8.09 -2.15 15.03
N TYR A 359 9.12 -2.48 14.24
CA TYR A 359 10.24 -1.59 13.94
C TYR A 359 10.53 -1.63 12.44
N ILE A 360 10.15 -0.57 11.73
CA ILE A 360 10.27 -0.41 10.28
C ILE A 360 11.59 0.30 9.98
N ALA A 361 12.59 -0.42 9.48
CA ALA A 361 13.92 0.11 9.16
C ALA A 361 14.62 -0.74 8.09
N ASP A 362 15.67 -0.18 7.47
CA ASP A 362 16.47 -0.86 6.45
C ASP A 362 17.35 -2.01 7.03
N TYR A 363 17.98 -2.84 6.20
CA TYR A 363 18.72 -4.02 6.70
C TYR A 363 19.91 -3.67 7.64
N PRO A 364 20.84 -2.75 7.29
CA PRO A 364 21.81 -2.16 8.22
C PRO A 364 21.21 -1.66 9.54
N GLU A 365 20.12 -0.90 9.49
CA GLU A 365 19.55 -0.27 10.69
C GLU A 365 18.78 -1.27 11.57
N GLN A 366 18.09 -2.26 10.99
CA GLN A 366 17.60 -3.43 11.73
C GLN A 366 18.75 -4.18 12.43
N CYS A 367 19.93 -4.28 11.82
CA CYS A 367 21.10 -4.90 12.48
C CYS A 367 21.61 -4.05 13.66
N LEU A 368 21.60 -2.72 13.52
CA LEU A 368 21.93 -1.78 14.60
C LEU A 368 20.95 -1.93 15.78
N VAL A 369 19.64 -1.88 15.54
CA VAL A 369 18.59 -2.02 16.55
C VAL A 369 18.64 -3.38 17.24
N ALA A 370 18.85 -4.47 16.49
CA ALA A 370 19.05 -5.82 17.01
C ALA A 370 20.45 -6.08 17.62
N CYS A 371 21.27 -5.03 17.79
CA CYS A 371 22.63 -5.07 18.33
C CYS A 371 23.57 -6.12 17.69
N CYS A 372 23.36 -6.47 16.42
CA CYS A 372 24.16 -7.47 15.69
C CYS A 372 24.97 -6.83 14.57
N ARG A 373 26.14 -7.39 14.24
CA ARG A 373 26.92 -6.90 13.09
C ARG A 373 26.18 -7.20 11.79
N GLU A 374 26.33 -6.34 10.79
CA GLU A 374 25.92 -6.66 9.42
C GLU A 374 26.53 -8.00 8.98
N ASN A 375 25.87 -8.66 8.01
CA ASN A 375 26.02 -10.07 7.64
C ASN A 375 25.29 -11.07 8.58
N SER A 376 24.67 -10.61 9.67
CA SER A 376 23.75 -11.40 10.52
C SER A 376 22.29 -11.32 10.03
N CYS A 377 21.43 -12.23 10.48
CA CYS A 377 19.98 -12.00 10.50
C CYS A 377 19.58 -11.28 11.81
N PRO A 378 18.77 -10.20 11.76
CA PRO A 378 18.20 -9.56 12.95
C PRO A 378 17.20 -10.44 13.71
N ARG A 379 16.54 -11.39 13.06
CA ARG A 379 15.46 -12.21 13.65
C ARG A 379 15.94 -13.55 14.23
N CYS A 380 17.00 -14.14 13.68
CA CYS A 380 17.38 -15.51 13.98
C CYS A 380 18.90 -15.76 13.92
N LEU A 381 19.31 -16.93 14.40
CA LEU A 381 20.69 -17.41 14.48
C LEU A 381 21.09 -18.29 13.29
N VAL A 382 20.59 -17.98 12.08
CA VAL A 382 21.00 -18.69 10.86
C VAL A 382 22.51 -18.55 10.63
N ASN A 383 23.19 -19.65 10.33
CA ASN A 383 24.59 -19.60 9.97
C ASN A 383 24.79 -18.79 8.68
N PRO A 384 25.71 -17.81 8.60
CA PRO A 384 25.90 -17.00 7.40
C PRO A 384 26.26 -17.77 6.11
N LYS A 385 26.69 -19.04 6.21
CA LYS A 385 26.95 -19.98 5.09
C LYS A 385 25.80 -20.97 4.82
N LYS A 386 24.62 -20.73 5.38
CA LYS A 386 23.36 -21.49 5.14
C LYS A 386 22.16 -20.57 4.87
N ARG A 387 22.39 -19.28 4.60
CA ARG A 387 21.32 -18.33 4.27
C ARG A 387 20.70 -18.61 2.91
N GLY A 388 21.44 -19.28 2.03
CA GLY A 388 20.92 -19.79 0.77
C GLY A 388 19.98 -20.99 0.89
N GLU A 389 19.85 -21.62 2.06
CA GLU A 389 19.24 -22.95 2.20
C GLU A 389 17.84 -22.95 2.86
N THR A 390 17.07 -24.02 2.63
CA THR A 390 15.74 -24.26 3.23
C THR A 390 15.82 -24.67 4.71
N VAL A 391 16.70 -24.05 5.48
CA VAL A 391 16.93 -24.40 6.89
C VAL A 391 15.93 -23.74 7.83
N ASN A 392 15.51 -24.48 8.86
CA ASN A 392 14.93 -23.90 10.06
C ASN A 392 16.08 -23.47 10.99
N SER A 393 16.02 -22.22 11.46
CA SER A 393 17.03 -21.59 12.30
C SER A 393 16.37 -21.05 13.56
N THR A 394 16.95 -21.33 14.73
CA THR A 394 16.47 -20.80 16.01
C THR A 394 16.34 -19.28 15.94
N MET A 395 15.22 -18.74 16.40
CA MET A 395 15.04 -17.31 16.58
C MET A 395 16.04 -16.77 17.61
N ARG A 396 16.28 -15.46 17.60
CA ARG A 396 17.03 -14.83 18.69
C ARG A 396 16.13 -14.71 19.93
N ASP A 397 16.74 -14.86 21.09
CA ASP A 397 16.08 -14.81 22.40
C ASP A 397 16.55 -13.50 23.10
N PRO A 398 15.62 -12.59 23.48
CA PRO A 398 15.98 -11.29 24.02
C PRO A 398 16.69 -11.41 25.37
N GLU A 399 16.22 -12.26 26.29
CA GLU A 399 16.86 -12.50 27.57
C GLU A 399 18.28 -13.08 27.44
N GLU A 400 18.51 -14.04 26.54
CA GLU A 400 19.84 -14.57 26.25
C GLU A 400 20.74 -13.48 25.65
N THR A 401 20.26 -12.72 24.66
CA THR A 401 21.07 -11.67 24.03
C THR A 401 21.45 -10.60 25.06
N LEU A 402 20.51 -10.16 25.91
CA LEU A 402 20.77 -9.21 27.00
C LEU A 402 21.80 -9.76 28.00
N ARG A 403 21.67 -11.02 28.44
CA ARG A 403 22.64 -11.68 29.32
C ARG A 403 24.04 -11.75 28.69
N VAL A 404 24.12 -12.07 27.39
CA VAL A 404 25.38 -12.13 26.63
C VAL A 404 26.02 -10.75 26.47
N LEU A 405 25.24 -9.70 26.24
CA LEU A 405 25.73 -8.31 26.18
C LEU A 405 26.22 -7.82 27.56
N VAL A 406 25.50 -8.14 28.63
CA VAL A 406 25.89 -7.80 30.02
C VAL A 406 27.15 -8.56 30.47
N ASP A 407 27.34 -9.80 30.04
CA ASP A 407 28.56 -10.56 30.34
C ASP A 407 29.74 -10.14 29.45
N GLN A 408 29.49 -9.66 28.23
CA GLN A 408 30.50 -9.02 27.40
C GLN A 408 30.97 -7.68 28.00
N SER A 409 30.07 -6.80 28.47
CA SER A 409 30.45 -5.53 29.09
C SER A 409 31.18 -5.70 30.43
N LYS A 410 30.95 -6.83 31.12
CA LYS A 410 31.70 -7.28 32.30
C LYS A 410 33.03 -8.00 31.96
N ASN A 411 33.51 -7.91 30.71
CA ASN A 411 34.76 -8.51 30.23
C ASN A 411 34.86 -10.04 30.46
N LYS A 412 33.74 -10.77 30.44
CA LYS A 412 33.75 -12.25 30.52
C LYS A 412 33.95 -12.95 29.18
N PHE A 413 33.84 -12.22 28.06
CA PHE A 413 34.00 -12.70 26.69
C PHE A 413 33.23 -14.01 26.37
N PRO A 414 31.90 -14.07 26.62
CA PRO A 414 31.12 -15.29 26.39
C PRO A 414 31.12 -15.69 24.90
N MET A 415 31.38 -16.96 24.59
CA MET A 415 31.46 -17.46 23.19
C MET A 415 30.22 -17.07 22.35
N LYS A 416 29.03 -17.10 22.98
CA LYS A 416 27.76 -16.70 22.35
C LYS A 416 27.77 -15.27 21.79
N PHE A 417 28.59 -14.35 22.29
CA PHE A 417 28.75 -13.01 21.71
C PHE A 417 29.36 -13.05 20.30
N VAL A 418 30.26 -14.01 20.05
CA VAL A 418 30.84 -14.31 18.75
C VAL A 418 29.86 -15.11 17.90
N ASP A 419 29.26 -16.17 18.44
CA ASP A 419 28.32 -17.04 17.71
C ASP A 419 27.07 -16.30 17.21
N GLN A 420 26.48 -15.45 18.06
CA GLN A 420 25.35 -14.59 17.71
C GLN A 420 25.77 -13.32 16.92
N ASN A 421 27.08 -13.11 16.73
CA ASN A 421 27.71 -12.00 16.01
C ASN A 421 27.26 -10.59 16.48
N LEU A 422 27.33 -10.35 17.79
CA LEU A 422 26.82 -9.13 18.44
C LEU A 422 27.81 -7.96 18.41
N ARG A 423 27.28 -6.72 18.52
CA ARG A 423 28.02 -5.48 18.81
C ARG A 423 28.00 -5.24 20.33
N PRO A 424 29.07 -4.72 20.95
CA PRO A 424 29.08 -4.45 22.40
C PRO A 424 28.33 -3.15 22.69
N ILE A 425 27.01 -3.25 22.86
CA ILE A 425 26.07 -2.13 22.97
C ILE A 425 25.16 -2.36 24.19
N VAL A 426 24.74 -1.28 24.86
CA VAL A 426 23.64 -1.29 25.83
C VAL A 426 22.33 -0.95 25.07
N PRO A 427 21.44 -1.92 24.80
CA PRO A 427 20.26 -1.71 23.97
C PRO A 427 19.20 -0.83 24.63
N PHE A 428 18.55 0.06 23.90
CA PHE A 428 17.44 0.88 24.43
C PHE A 428 16.25 0.03 24.92
N TRP A 429 15.94 -1.04 24.20
CA TRP A 429 14.79 -1.93 24.40
C TRP A 429 14.97 -2.93 25.56
N GLY A 430 16.17 -3.03 26.14
CA GLY A 430 16.51 -4.08 27.11
C GLY A 430 15.76 -4.02 28.44
N ASP A 431 15.03 -2.93 28.69
CA ASP A 431 14.26 -2.69 29.91
C ASP A 431 12.75 -2.51 29.63
N PHE A 432 12.26 -2.80 28.41
CA PHE A 432 10.89 -2.52 27.99
C PHE A 432 9.93 -3.72 28.26
N PRO A 433 8.70 -3.45 28.75
CA PRO A 433 7.72 -4.49 29.03
C PRO A 433 7.31 -5.24 27.76
N HIS A 434 7.26 -6.57 27.84
CA HIS A 434 6.84 -7.51 26.78
C HIS A 434 7.53 -7.34 25.40
N CYS A 435 8.71 -6.73 25.35
CA CYS A 435 9.37 -6.31 24.11
C CYS A 435 10.39 -7.33 23.57
N ASP A 436 9.95 -8.24 22.69
CA ASP A 436 10.88 -8.99 21.81
C ASP A 436 11.19 -8.16 20.54
N ILE A 437 12.30 -7.43 20.59
CA ILE A 437 12.80 -6.60 19.47
C ILE A 437 13.06 -7.40 18.20
N PHE A 438 13.36 -8.71 18.30
CA PHE A 438 13.64 -9.55 17.15
C PHE A 438 12.34 -9.97 16.45
N SER A 439 11.24 -10.14 17.19
CA SER A 439 9.90 -10.27 16.60
C SER A 439 9.40 -8.97 15.97
N CYS A 440 9.81 -7.81 16.49
CA CYS A 440 9.42 -6.49 15.97
C CYS A 440 9.97 -6.18 14.56
N MET A 441 10.94 -6.94 14.06
CA MET A 441 11.51 -6.77 12.72
C MET A 441 10.52 -7.27 11.64
N THR A 442 9.64 -6.38 11.22
CA THR A 442 8.59 -6.67 10.22
C THR A 442 9.15 -6.85 8.81
N PRO A 443 8.44 -7.57 7.91
CA PRO A 443 8.89 -7.75 6.53
C PRO A 443 8.80 -6.45 5.73
N ASP A 444 9.82 -6.13 4.94
CA ASP A 444 9.89 -4.93 4.09
C ASP A 444 9.87 -5.32 2.60
N ILE A 445 8.71 -5.14 1.97
CA ILE A 445 8.46 -5.45 0.56
C ILE A 445 9.39 -4.67 -0.37
N LEU A 446 9.63 -3.38 -0.10
CA LEU A 446 10.40 -2.47 -0.95
C LEU A 446 11.88 -2.82 -0.93
N HIS A 447 12.56 -2.80 0.23
CA HIS A 447 14.01 -2.99 0.29
C HIS A 447 14.42 -4.46 0.17
N GLU A 448 13.62 -5.39 0.67
CA GLU A 448 13.97 -6.81 0.69
C GLU A 448 13.57 -7.52 -0.60
N LEU A 449 12.39 -7.27 -1.15
CA LEU A 449 11.91 -7.98 -2.34
C LEU A 449 12.16 -7.18 -3.63
N HIS A 450 11.46 -6.06 -3.86
CA HIS A 450 11.56 -5.30 -5.13
C HIS A 450 12.98 -4.82 -5.41
N ASN A 451 13.54 -4.07 -4.46
CA ASN A 451 14.92 -3.63 -4.56
C ASN A 451 15.86 -4.82 -4.42
N GLY A 452 15.59 -5.71 -3.47
CA GLY A 452 16.48 -6.80 -3.10
C GLY A 452 16.44 -8.05 -3.98
N VAL A 453 15.64 -9.04 -3.57
CA VAL A 453 15.57 -10.36 -4.19
C VAL A 453 15.32 -10.26 -5.69
N PHE A 454 14.46 -9.34 -6.14
CA PHE A 454 14.23 -9.10 -7.55
C PHE A 454 15.36 -8.30 -8.21
N GLY A 455 15.39 -6.97 -8.04
CA GLY A 455 16.25 -6.11 -8.89
C GLY A 455 17.74 -6.12 -8.54
N ASP A 456 18.12 -6.24 -7.27
CA ASP A 456 19.54 -6.29 -6.88
C ASP A 456 20.20 -7.61 -7.31
N HIS A 457 19.39 -8.64 -7.59
CA HIS A 457 19.76 -10.04 -7.57
C HIS A 457 19.18 -10.82 -8.76
N THR A 458 17.91 -11.23 -8.70
CA THR A 458 17.27 -12.11 -9.70
C THR A 458 17.35 -11.56 -11.11
N VAL A 459 17.10 -10.26 -11.32
CA VAL A 459 17.24 -9.60 -12.64
C VAL A 459 18.65 -9.78 -13.19
N LYS A 460 19.68 -9.44 -12.38
CA LYS A 460 21.09 -9.51 -12.78
C LYS A 460 21.58 -10.94 -13.03
N TRP A 461 20.93 -11.96 -12.45
CA TRP A 461 21.24 -13.36 -12.73
C TRP A 461 20.53 -13.84 -14.00
N ALA A 462 19.26 -13.49 -14.19
CA ALA A 462 18.48 -13.86 -15.37
C ALA A 462 18.98 -13.17 -16.65
N THR A 463 19.40 -11.89 -16.59
CA THR A 463 20.07 -11.21 -17.71
C THR A 463 21.41 -11.88 -18.05
N LYS A 464 22.21 -12.28 -17.06
CA LYS A 464 23.44 -13.06 -17.31
C LYS A 464 23.20 -14.48 -17.83
N ALA A 465 22.01 -15.03 -17.62
CA ALA A 465 21.58 -16.31 -18.18
C ALA A 465 20.91 -16.17 -19.57
N THR A 466 20.73 -14.94 -20.06
CA THR A 466 20.07 -14.64 -21.33
C THR A 466 21.07 -14.68 -22.49
N THR A 467 20.66 -15.29 -23.61
CA THR A 467 21.52 -15.37 -24.81
C THR A 467 21.64 -13.99 -25.44
N GLY A 468 22.78 -13.32 -25.26
CA GLY A 468 22.99 -11.93 -25.66
C GLY A 468 23.01 -10.91 -24.51
N GLY A 469 22.80 -11.36 -23.27
CA GLY A 469 22.98 -10.53 -22.07
C GLY A 469 22.11 -9.26 -22.04
N ASP A 470 22.70 -8.16 -21.60
CA ASP A 470 22.03 -6.87 -21.39
C ASP A 470 21.43 -6.31 -22.71
N ASP A 471 22.13 -6.44 -23.85
CA ASP A 471 21.67 -5.96 -25.16
C ASP A 471 20.38 -6.64 -25.65
N GLU A 472 20.25 -7.96 -25.42
CA GLU A 472 19.05 -8.73 -25.78
C GLU A 472 17.86 -8.33 -24.88
N ILE A 473 18.10 -8.20 -23.57
CA ILE A 473 17.08 -7.76 -22.60
C ILE A 473 16.57 -6.34 -22.94
N ASP A 474 17.46 -5.38 -23.18
CA ASP A 474 17.09 -4.02 -23.57
C ASP A 474 16.34 -3.97 -24.91
N SER A 475 16.72 -4.82 -25.86
CA SER A 475 16.05 -4.90 -27.15
C SER A 475 14.63 -5.50 -27.05
N ARG A 476 14.40 -6.43 -26.13
CA ARG A 476 13.05 -6.94 -25.80
C ARG A 476 12.19 -5.90 -25.08
N PHE A 477 12.74 -5.22 -24.08
CA PHE A 477 12.03 -4.14 -23.37
C PHE A 477 11.57 -3.02 -24.32
N ARG A 478 12.39 -2.67 -25.32
CA ARG A 478 12.06 -1.69 -26.38
C ARG A 478 11.06 -2.19 -27.44
N ALA A 479 10.85 -3.50 -27.53
CA ALA A 479 9.92 -4.14 -28.46
C ALA A 479 8.55 -4.47 -27.82
N MET A 480 8.38 -4.24 -26.52
CA MET A 480 7.10 -4.40 -25.82
C MET A 480 6.01 -3.51 -26.42
N THR A 481 4.77 -3.99 -26.47
CA THR A 481 3.63 -3.13 -26.83
C THR A 481 3.27 -2.22 -25.65
N PRO A 482 2.84 -0.96 -25.87
CA PRO A 482 2.33 -0.12 -24.79
C PRO A 482 0.99 -0.65 -24.23
N HIS A 483 0.74 -0.43 -22.94
CA HIS A 483 -0.52 -0.71 -22.24
C HIS A 483 -0.95 0.52 -21.43
N PRO A 484 -2.25 0.75 -21.10
CA PRO A 484 -2.65 1.91 -20.29
C PRO A 484 -2.01 1.98 -18.91
N THR A 485 -1.72 0.83 -18.31
CA THR A 485 -1.32 0.70 -16.89
C THR A 485 0.16 0.36 -16.68
N LEU A 486 0.99 0.37 -17.74
CA LEU A 486 2.39 -0.09 -17.71
C LEU A 486 3.37 0.95 -18.23
N ARG A 487 4.48 1.14 -17.50
CA ARG A 487 5.62 1.94 -17.95
C ARG A 487 6.31 1.26 -19.12
N HIS A 488 6.41 1.96 -20.25
CA HIS A 488 7.11 1.46 -21.44
C HIS A 488 8.61 1.82 -21.38
N PHE A 489 9.47 0.80 -21.35
CA PHE A 489 10.93 0.94 -21.23
C PHE A 489 11.59 1.26 -22.58
N ALA A 490 11.25 2.42 -23.15
CA ALA A 490 11.64 2.86 -24.50
C ALA A 490 13.17 2.99 -24.75
N LYS A 491 13.98 3.02 -23.69
CA LYS A 491 15.46 3.04 -23.75
C LYS A 491 16.11 1.70 -23.36
N GLY A 492 15.31 0.66 -23.09
CA GLY A 492 15.75 -0.52 -22.34
C GLY A 492 15.75 -0.26 -20.84
N ILE A 493 16.49 -1.09 -20.09
CA ILE A 493 16.69 -1.00 -18.63
C ILE A 493 18.15 -0.70 -18.26
N SER A 494 19.15 -1.09 -19.07
CA SER A 494 20.58 -0.99 -18.67
C SER A 494 21.09 0.45 -18.50
N LEU A 495 20.44 1.42 -19.16
CA LEU A 495 20.76 2.85 -19.02
C LEU A 495 20.22 3.47 -17.72
N THR A 496 19.31 2.81 -17.01
CA THR A 496 18.75 3.29 -15.74
C THR A 496 19.71 2.97 -14.60
N SER A 497 20.50 3.96 -14.19
CA SER A 497 21.47 3.83 -13.09
C SER A 497 20.86 3.97 -11.70
N GLN A 498 19.76 4.73 -11.58
CA GLN A 498 18.98 4.94 -10.36
C GLN A 498 17.56 4.43 -10.61
N TRP A 499 17.09 3.50 -9.78
CA TRP A 499 15.80 2.85 -9.94
C TRP A 499 14.83 3.32 -8.86
N THR A 500 13.67 3.82 -9.27
CA THR A 500 12.53 4.05 -8.36
C THR A 500 11.80 2.75 -8.04
N GLY A 501 11.08 2.70 -6.91
CA GLY A 501 10.24 1.54 -6.56
C GLY A 501 9.18 1.24 -7.64
N ASN A 502 8.50 2.29 -8.12
CA ASN A 502 7.51 2.24 -9.21
C ASN A 502 8.09 1.63 -10.49
N GLU A 503 9.34 1.94 -10.86
CA GLU A 503 10.01 1.33 -12.01
C GLU A 503 10.34 -0.16 -11.82
N ARG A 504 10.78 -0.59 -10.63
CA ARG A 504 11.01 -2.02 -10.36
C ARG A 504 9.70 -2.81 -10.40
N LYS A 505 8.66 -2.30 -9.73
CA LYS A 505 7.29 -2.83 -9.79
C LYS A 505 6.78 -2.94 -11.25
N ASN A 506 7.07 -1.95 -12.11
CA ASN A 506 6.74 -2.03 -13.55
C ASN A 506 7.61 -3.04 -14.35
N MET A 507 8.88 -3.22 -14.00
CA MET A 507 9.74 -4.21 -14.65
C MET A 507 9.25 -5.63 -14.37
N GLU A 508 8.98 -5.93 -13.10
CA GLU A 508 8.50 -7.22 -12.58
C GLU A 508 7.29 -7.74 -13.36
N LYS A 509 6.31 -6.87 -13.64
CA LYS A 509 5.09 -7.17 -14.42
C LYS A 509 5.36 -7.87 -15.74
N VAL A 510 6.42 -7.50 -16.46
CA VAL A 510 6.68 -8.00 -17.82
C VAL A 510 7.91 -8.91 -17.92
N PHE A 511 8.70 -9.05 -16.84
CA PHE A 511 10.02 -9.66 -16.90
C PHE A 511 10.02 -11.13 -17.31
N LEU A 512 9.02 -11.93 -16.89
CA LEU A 512 8.89 -13.33 -17.34
C LEU A 512 8.70 -13.44 -18.86
N GLY A 513 7.95 -12.53 -19.47
CA GLY A 513 7.76 -12.48 -20.92
C GLY A 513 9.00 -11.98 -21.65
N VAL A 514 9.82 -11.13 -21.03
CA VAL A 514 11.16 -10.78 -21.53
C VAL A 514 12.07 -12.02 -21.55
N LEU A 515 12.04 -12.86 -20.52
CA LEU A 515 12.92 -14.04 -20.42
C LEU A 515 12.48 -15.24 -21.28
N ALA A 516 11.26 -15.23 -21.82
CA ALA A 516 10.69 -16.29 -22.63
C ALA A 516 11.61 -16.67 -23.82
N ASN A 517 11.76 -17.98 -24.07
CA ASN A 517 12.52 -18.56 -25.18
C ASN A 517 14.03 -18.25 -25.29
N THR A 518 14.62 -17.38 -24.44
CA THR A 518 16.06 -17.04 -24.45
C THR A 518 16.86 -17.53 -23.23
N THR A 519 16.17 -17.86 -22.15
CA THR A 519 16.73 -18.46 -20.93
C THR A 519 16.32 -19.92 -20.76
N ASP A 520 17.04 -20.65 -19.90
CA ASP A 520 16.67 -22.02 -19.51
C ASP A 520 15.32 -22.06 -18.74
N PRO A 521 14.47 -23.10 -18.93
CA PRO A 521 13.24 -23.30 -18.16
C PRO A 521 13.39 -23.21 -16.63
N ALA A 522 14.51 -23.65 -16.05
CA ALA A 522 14.77 -23.51 -14.61
C ALA A 522 15.07 -22.07 -14.19
N VAL A 523 15.68 -21.25 -15.05
CA VAL A 523 15.80 -19.80 -14.82
C VAL A 523 14.41 -19.17 -14.78
N GLN A 524 13.55 -19.48 -15.75
CA GLN A 524 12.17 -18.97 -15.81
C GLN A 524 11.37 -19.36 -14.56
N ARG A 525 11.43 -20.63 -14.13
CA ARG A 525 10.76 -21.08 -12.89
C ARG A 525 11.35 -20.45 -11.62
N THR A 526 12.65 -20.16 -11.59
CA THR A 526 13.27 -19.45 -10.45
C THR A 526 12.77 -18.01 -10.36
N VAL A 527 12.69 -17.31 -11.50
CA VAL A 527 12.15 -15.94 -11.57
C VAL A 527 10.65 -15.92 -11.24
N ALA A 528 9.89 -16.91 -11.71
CA ALA A 528 8.47 -17.07 -11.38
C ALA A 528 8.25 -17.27 -9.87
N GLY A 529 9.04 -18.12 -9.20
CA GLY A 529 8.96 -18.28 -7.74
C GLY A 529 9.24 -16.98 -6.96
N VAL A 530 10.09 -16.09 -7.48
CA VAL A 530 10.32 -14.76 -6.87
C VAL A 530 9.13 -13.82 -7.10
N ILE A 531 8.58 -13.78 -8.31
CA ILE A 531 7.46 -12.89 -8.66
C ILE A 531 6.16 -13.35 -7.97
N ASP A 532 5.87 -14.65 -7.94
CA ASP A 532 4.73 -15.22 -7.21
C ASP A 532 4.83 -14.89 -5.70
N PHE A 533 6.03 -14.96 -5.12
CA PHE A 533 6.26 -14.60 -3.73
C PHE A 533 6.03 -13.10 -3.49
N ILE A 534 6.52 -12.23 -4.39
CA ILE A 534 6.30 -10.78 -4.31
C ILE A 534 4.81 -10.46 -4.37
N TYR A 535 4.08 -11.02 -5.34
CA TYR A 535 2.64 -10.78 -5.50
C TYR A 535 1.86 -11.32 -4.31
N CYS A 536 2.25 -12.48 -3.76
CA CYS A 536 1.64 -13.00 -2.55
C CYS A 536 1.93 -12.15 -1.31
N ALA A 537 3.09 -11.50 -1.23
CA ALA A 537 3.43 -10.62 -0.09
C ALA A 537 2.73 -9.25 -0.12
N HIS A 538 2.01 -8.90 -1.20
CA HIS A 538 1.25 -7.65 -1.33
C HIS A 538 -0.20 -7.73 -0.84
N PHE A 539 -0.69 -8.92 -0.46
CA PHE A 539 -2.10 -9.09 -0.11
C PHE A 539 -2.49 -8.23 1.10
N GLU A 540 -3.49 -7.37 0.91
CA GLU A 540 -4.18 -6.61 1.96
C GLU A 540 -4.91 -7.54 2.95
N THR A 541 -5.20 -8.79 2.59
CA THR A 541 -5.69 -9.81 3.53
C THR A 541 -5.04 -11.16 3.24
N HIS A 542 -4.46 -11.79 4.26
CA HIS A 542 -3.93 -13.14 4.20
C HIS A 542 -4.85 -14.15 4.88
N CYS A 543 -4.78 -15.41 4.47
CA CYS A 543 -5.35 -16.55 5.17
C CYS A 543 -4.36 -17.72 5.13
N ASP A 544 -4.60 -18.81 5.86
CA ASP A 544 -3.70 -19.97 5.87
C ASP A 544 -3.44 -20.54 4.46
N GLU A 545 -4.46 -20.54 3.59
CA GLU A 545 -4.31 -20.93 2.18
C GLU A 545 -3.44 -19.95 1.36
N SER A 546 -3.56 -18.63 1.57
CA SER A 546 -2.73 -17.65 0.84
C SER A 546 -1.31 -17.55 1.40
N LEU A 547 -1.11 -17.85 2.69
CA LEU A 547 0.20 -18.10 3.29
C LEU A 547 0.85 -19.39 2.74
N ALA A 548 0.07 -20.44 2.47
CA ALA A 548 0.55 -21.64 1.79
C ALA A 548 0.96 -21.35 0.33
N LYS A 549 0.26 -20.46 -0.39
CA LYS A 549 0.71 -19.96 -1.72
C LYS A 549 2.07 -19.25 -1.61
N LEU A 550 2.27 -18.42 -0.58
CA LEU A 550 3.52 -17.70 -0.32
C LEU A 550 4.70 -18.64 -0.03
N ASP A 551 4.52 -19.66 0.82
CA ASP A 551 5.56 -20.67 1.08
C ASP A 551 5.83 -21.55 -0.15
N ALA A 552 4.80 -21.92 -0.92
CA ALA A 552 4.96 -22.65 -2.17
C ALA A 552 5.79 -21.88 -3.22
N ALA A 553 5.64 -20.56 -3.30
CA ALA A 553 6.46 -19.70 -4.16
C ALA A 553 7.92 -19.65 -3.70
N TRP A 554 8.16 -19.53 -2.39
CA TRP A 554 9.50 -19.62 -1.79
C TRP A 554 10.16 -20.98 -2.08
N ALA A 555 9.42 -22.08 -1.89
CA ALA A 555 9.87 -23.43 -2.21
C ALA A 555 10.18 -23.61 -3.71
N ALA A 556 9.36 -23.04 -4.61
CA ALA A 556 9.59 -23.08 -6.06
C ALA A 556 10.88 -22.34 -6.47
N PHE A 557 11.18 -21.19 -5.86
CA PHE A 557 12.48 -20.53 -6.02
C PHE A 557 13.62 -21.44 -5.51
N HIS A 558 13.51 -21.97 -4.28
CA HIS A 558 14.54 -22.82 -3.68
C HIS A 558 14.83 -24.10 -4.49
N ALA A 559 13.80 -24.69 -5.13
CA ALA A 559 13.93 -25.89 -5.95
C ALA A 559 14.61 -25.68 -7.31
N ASN A 560 14.62 -24.45 -7.86
CA ASN A 560 15.13 -24.19 -9.22
C ASN A 560 16.42 -23.37 -9.26
N LYS A 561 16.70 -22.54 -8.23
CA LYS A 561 17.85 -21.61 -8.17
C LYS A 561 19.22 -22.21 -8.49
N HIS A 562 19.41 -23.51 -8.30
CA HIS A 562 20.69 -24.20 -8.49
C HIS A 562 21.21 -24.10 -9.93
N ILE A 563 20.31 -23.86 -10.91
CA ILE A 563 20.66 -23.52 -12.29
C ILE A 563 21.68 -22.37 -12.41
N PHE A 564 21.70 -21.43 -11.46
CA PHE A 564 22.66 -20.31 -11.44
C PHE A 564 24.03 -20.66 -10.84
N ILE A 565 24.18 -21.81 -10.17
CA ILE A 565 25.46 -22.31 -9.64
C ILE A 565 26.05 -23.38 -10.55
N ASP A 566 25.21 -24.28 -11.04
CA ASP A 566 25.64 -25.47 -11.76
C ASP A 566 26.08 -25.15 -13.21
N PRO A 567 26.89 -26.02 -13.84
CA PRO A 567 27.13 -25.95 -15.28
C PRO A 567 25.81 -26.11 -16.06
N PRO A 568 25.59 -25.35 -17.16
CA PRO A 568 26.57 -24.55 -17.86
C PRO A 568 26.68 -23.08 -17.40
N LEU A 569 25.81 -22.58 -16.51
CA LEU A 569 25.72 -21.13 -16.26
C LEU A 569 26.79 -20.61 -15.30
N GLN A 570 27.00 -21.25 -14.14
CA GLN A 570 28.01 -20.87 -13.13
C GLN A 570 28.02 -19.37 -12.71
N ILE A 571 26.87 -18.68 -12.82
CA ILE A 571 26.69 -17.24 -12.54
C ILE A 571 26.91 -16.91 -11.06
N ARG A 572 26.78 -17.89 -10.16
CA ARG A 572 26.95 -17.79 -8.71
C ARG A 572 27.80 -18.93 -8.15
N LYS A 573 28.38 -18.71 -6.96
CA LYS A 573 29.05 -19.75 -6.17
C LYS A 573 28.20 -20.29 -5.01
N HIS A 574 27.26 -19.48 -4.51
CA HIS A 574 26.40 -19.79 -3.35
C HIS A 574 25.23 -18.79 -3.28
N PHE A 575 24.21 -19.07 -2.46
CA PHE A 575 23.03 -18.21 -2.27
C PHE A 575 22.98 -17.49 -0.91
N ASP A 576 24.11 -17.35 -0.20
CA ASP A 576 24.14 -16.70 1.12
C ASP A 576 23.92 -15.19 1.06
N ILE A 577 22.65 -14.83 1.03
CA ILE A 577 22.13 -13.48 0.87
C ILE A 577 21.09 -13.27 1.95
N ASN A 578 21.23 -12.21 2.75
CA ASN A 578 20.26 -11.91 3.82
C ASN A 578 18.84 -11.73 3.27
N LYS A 579 18.68 -10.97 2.18
CA LYS A 579 17.36 -10.68 1.58
C LYS A 579 16.65 -11.96 1.11
N VAL A 580 17.37 -12.93 0.54
CA VAL A 580 16.81 -14.26 0.17
C VAL A 580 16.43 -15.08 1.39
N HIS A 581 17.29 -15.13 2.42
CA HIS A 581 16.95 -15.80 3.68
C HIS A 581 15.71 -15.17 4.36
N LYS A 582 15.59 -13.84 4.32
CA LYS A 582 14.50 -13.12 4.99
C LYS A 582 13.12 -13.44 4.43
N MET A 583 12.99 -13.89 3.18
CA MET A 583 11.72 -14.38 2.61
C MET A 583 11.03 -15.40 3.52
N LYS A 584 11.80 -16.27 4.20
CA LYS A 584 11.29 -17.24 5.17
C LYS A 584 10.48 -16.60 6.31
N HIS A 585 10.89 -15.41 6.76
CA HIS A 585 10.30 -14.72 7.91
C HIS A 585 9.00 -13.96 7.60
N TYR A 586 8.53 -13.98 6.35
CA TYR A 586 7.28 -13.33 5.95
C TYR A 586 6.06 -14.03 6.54
N VAL A 587 5.92 -15.35 6.39
CA VAL A 587 4.77 -16.10 6.91
C VAL A 587 4.64 -15.95 8.42
N ASP A 588 5.74 -16.10 9.15
CA ASP A 588 5.80 -15.89 10.61
C ASP A 588 5.53 -14.43 10.99
N GLY A 589 6.00 -13.47 10.17
CA GLY A 589 5.71 -12.05 10.35
C GLY A 589 4.23 -11.72 10.18
N ILE A 590 3.59 -12.27 9.14
CA ILE A 590 2.19 -11.99 8.80
C ILE A 590 1.24 -12.57 9.85
N ARG A 591 1.41 -13.86 10.22
CA ARG A 591 0.62 -14.45 11.31
C ARG A 591 0.79 -13.66 12.61
N SER A 592 2.00 -13.18 12.88
CA SER A 592 2.31 -12.45 14.11
C SER A 592 1.72 -11.03 14.13
N ARG A 593 1.84 -10.25 13.05
CA ARG A 593 1.58 -8.79 13.06
C ARG A 593 0.52 -8.29 12.08
N GLY A 594 -0.07 -9.15 11.24
CA GLY A 594 -0.93 -8.73 10.12
C GLY A 594 -0.12 -8.54 8.84
N THR A 595 -0.77 -8.11 7.75
CA THR A 595 -0.18 -8.12 6.40
C THR A 595 0.98 -7.14 6.22
N ALA A 596 1.90 -7.47 5.30
CA ALA A 596 3.18 -6.76 5.16
C ALA A 596 3.05 -5.34 4.57
N ASP A 597 1.96 -5.03 3.86
CA ASP A 597 1.66 -3.68 3.37
C ASP A 597 1.56 -2.66 4.51
N GLY A 598 1.05 -3.08 5.68
CA GLY A 598 0.92 -2.27 6.88
C GLY A 598 2.23 -1.89 7.56
N PHE A 599 3.38 -2.34 7.03
CA PHE A 599 4.72 -2.09 7.56
C PHE A 599 5.75 -1.69 6.48
N ASN A 600 5.30 -1.38 5.26
CA ASN A 600 6.18 -1.06 4.13
C ASN A 600 6.85 0.33 4.27
N THR A 601 8.15 0.42 3.94
CA THR A 601 8.95 1.65 4.01
C THR A 601 8.57 2.71 2.97
N GLU A 602 7.76 2.39 1.96
CA GLU A 602 7.23 3.37 0.99
C GLU A 602 6.56 4.57 1.73
N ASN A 603 5.84 4.31 2.81
CA ASN A 603 5.24 5.37 3.65
C ASN A 603 6.32 6.27 4.30
N THR A 604 7.40 5.68 4.80
CA THR A 604 8.48 6.41 5.46
C THR A 604 9.32 7.23 4.47
N GLU A 605 9.45 6.78 3.22
CA GLU A 605 10.03 7.59 2.14
C GLU A 605 9.22 8.87 1.86
N HIS A 606 7.89 8.79 1.86
CA HIS A 606 7.01 9.97 1.75
C HIS A 606 7.11 10.87 2.99
N LEU A 607 7.12 10.32 4.21
CA LEU A 607 7.27 11.10 5.45
C LEU A 607 8.62 11.85 5.52
N HIS A 608 9.68 11.36 4.86
CA HIS A 608 10.93 12.12 4.69
C HIS A 608 10.76 13.35 3.80
N ILE A 609 9.83 13.34 2.83
CA ILE A 609 9.56 14.50 1.96
C ILE A 609 8.95 15.62 2.80
N ASP A 610 7.84 15.34 3.47
CA ASP A 610 7.06 16.36 4.17
C ASP A 610 7.72 16.80 5.47
N LEU A 611 8.14 15.83 6.29
CA LEU A 611 8.52 16.10 7.67
C LEU A 611 10.01 16.46 7.81
N ALA A 612 10.89 15.94 6.93
CA ALA A 612 12.33 16.25 6.94
C ALA A 612 12.76 17.22 5.82
N LYS A 613 12.52 16.89 4.54
CA LYS A 613 13.05 17.65 3.39
C LYS A 613 12.35 19.00 3.23
N ALA A 614 11.02 19.06 3.23
CA ALA A 614 10.25 20.31 3.12
C ALA A 614 10.48 21.21 4.35
N GLY A 615 10.50 20.63 5.55
CA GLY A 615 10.92 21.32 6.77
C GLY A 615 12.31 21.95 6.65
N TYR A 616 13.30 21.21 6.14
CA TYR A 616 14.65 21.74 5.91
C TYR A 616 14.67 22.87 4.87
N ARG A 617 13.96 22.72 3.74
CA ARG A 617 13.81 23.77 2.70
C ARG A 617 13.25 25.09 3.27
N ALA A 618 12.37 25.02 4.27
CA ALA A 618 11.77 26.18 4.92
C ALA A 618 12.72 26.92 5.92
N THR A 619 13.88 26.34 6.24
CA THR A 619 14.85 26.95 7.17
C THR A 619 15.85 27.89 6.48
N ASN A 620 16.57 28.68 7.29
CA ASN A 620 17.77 29.40 6.83
C ASN A 620 19.01 28.48 6.62
N ARG A 621 18.88 27.16 6.82
CA ARG A 621 19.92 26.11 6.72
C ARG A 621 21.05 26.18 7.78
N VAL A 622 20.96 27.05 8.78
CA VAL A 622 21.90 27.19 9.91
C VAL A 622 21.20 26.80 11.21
N ALA A 623 21.75 25.86 12.00
CA ALA A 623 21.09 25.29 13.19
C ALA A 623 19.63 24.89 12.89
N TYR A 624 19.46 24.11 11.83
CA TYR A 624 18.17 23.97 11.13
C TYR A 624 17.15 23.12 11.89
N THR A 625 17.55 22.15 12.72
CA THR A 625 16.64 21.24 13.45
C THR A 625 15.61 22.00 14.28
N ARG A 626 16.02 23.02 15.03
CA ARG A 626 15.14 23.92 15.79
C ARG A 626 14.12 24.66 14.92
N GLN A 627 14.50 25.05 13.71
CA GLN A 627 13.59 25.71 12.77
C GLN A 627 12.63 24.70 12.14
N MET A 628 13.08 23.47 11.89
CA MET A 628 12.25 22.37 11.41
C MET A 628 11.17 22.00 12.43
N THR A 629 11.53 21.76 13.69
CA THR A 629 10.54 21.46 14.76
C THR A 629 9.52 22.58 14.95
N THR A 630 9.96 23.84 14.88
CA THR A 630 9.07 25.02 14.93
C THR A 630 8.15 25.11 13.69
N TRP A 631 8.62 24.75 12.50
CA TRP A 631 7.80 24.73 11.28
C TRP A 631 6.79 23.57 11.30
N LEU A 632 7.21 22.38 11.72
CA LEU A 632 6.36 21.20 11.85
C LEU A 632 5.19 21.43 12.81
N ALA A 633 5.46 21.96 14.02
CA ALA A 633 4.42 22.26 14.99
C ALA A 633 3.31 23.19 14.43
N ARG A 634 3.67 24.11 13.52
CA ARG A 634 2.72 25.00 12.83
C ARG A 634 1.94 24.27 11.72
N GLN A 635 2.61 23.42 10.94
CA GLN A 635 1.94 22.57 9.93
C GLN A 635 0.94 21.61 10.59
N GLU A 636 1.27 21.07 11.76
CA GLU A 636 0.43 20.18 12.55
C GLU A 636 -0.76 20.94 13.16
N ALA A 637 -0.53 22.06 13.85
CA ALA A 637 -1.61 22.87 14.44
C ALA A 637 -2.60 23.39 13.38
N THR A 638 -2.11 23.79 12.21
CA THR A 638 -2.94 24.20 11.07
C THR A 638 -3.79 23.04 10.54
N TYR A 639 -3.21 21.85 10.35
CA TYR A 639 -3.97 20.67 9.90
C TYR A 639 -5.01 20.20 10.95
N LYS A 640 -4.63 20.19 12.23
CA LYS A 640 -5.49 19.85 13.38
C LYS A 640 -6.67 20.82 13.52
N PHE A 641 -6.46 22.09 13.19
CA PHE A 641 -7.53 23.09 13.17
C PHE A 641 -8.43 22.99 11.92
N GLY A 642 -7.87 22.66 10.76
CA GLY A 642 -8.64 22.42 9.53
C GLY A 642 -9.57 21.21 9.62
N THR A 643 -9.06 20.08 10.11
CA THR A 643 -9.86 18.87 10.39
C THR A 643 -10.93 19.11 11.46
N TYR A 644 -10.59 19.84 12.52
CA TYR A 644 -11.56 20.32 13.51
C TYR A 644 -12.69 21.16 12.88
N LEU A 645 -12.37 22.08 11.97
CA LEU A 645 -13.38 22.90 11.29
C LEU A 645 -14.28 22.09 10.36
N GLN A 646 -13.73 21.12 9.63
CA GLN A 646 -14.49 20.18 8.79
C GLN A 646 -15.48 19.34 9.61
N TRP A 647 -15.14 19.02 10.87
CA TRP A 647 -16.07 18.40 11.83
C TRP A 647 -17.07 19.41 12.44
N ALA A 648 -16.63 20.64 12.74
CA ALA A 648 -17.40 21.64 13.48
C ALA A 648 -18.39 22.46 12.63
N VAL A 649 -18.21 22.51 11.31
CA VAL A 649 -18.93 23.40 10.38
C VAL A 649 -19.53 22.57 9.23
N PRO A 650 -20.84 22.27 9.25
CA PRO A 650 -21.48 21.49 8.19
C PRO A 650 -21.34 22.14 6.81
N GLY A 651 -20.77 21.40 5.86
CA GLY A 651 -20.51 21.87 4.50
C GLY A 651 -19.13 22.50 4.29
N TYR A 652 -18.33 22.70 5.35
CA TYR A 652 -16.94 23.14 5.19
C TYR A 652 -16.07 21.99 4.71
N VAL A 653 -15.44 22.16 3.55
CA VAL A 653 -14.44 21.22 3.00
C VAL A 653 -13.07 21.86 3.15
N ALA A 654 -12.28 21.34 4.09
CA ALA A 654 -10.92 21.80 4.27
C ALA A 654 -10.04 21.22 3.13
N ASP A 655 -9.50 22.09 2.27
CA ASP A 655 -8.41 21.72 1.38
C ASP A 655 -7.13 21.59 2.22
N LEU A 656 -6.78 20.35 2.57
CA LEU A 656 -5.72 19.99 3.52
C LEU A 656 -4.51 19.48 2.72
N PRO A 657 -3.27 19.88 3.04
CA PRO A 657 -2.09 19.41 2.31
C PRO A 657 -2.07 17.89 2.13
N GLY A 658 -2.21 17.44 0.88
CA GLY A 658 -2.39 16.04 0.49
C GLY A 658 -3.81 15.62 0.07
N SER A 659 -4.77 16.53 -0.10
CA SER A 659 -6.04 16.28 -0.84
C SER A 659 -5.88 16.34 -2.36
N SER A 660 -4.92 17.14 -2.85
CA SER A 660 -4.59 17.30 -4.28
C SER A 660 -3.55 16.28 -4.74
N GLN A 661 -3.81 15.56 -5.84
CA GLN A 661 -2.89 14.57 -6.43
C GLN A 661 -1.86 15.17 -7.41
N ASP A 662 -1.87 16.50 -7.61
CA ASP A 662 -1.15 17.18 -8.70
C ASP A 662 0.14 17.93 -8.28
N ASP A 663 0.63 17.79 -7.04
CA ASP A 663 1.92 18.37 -6.59
C ASP A 663 3.14 17.57 -7.11
N ASP A 664 3.14 17.22 -8.40
CA ASP A 664 4.09 16.30 -9.05
C ASP A 664 5.25 17.03 -9.79
N GLU A 665 5.53 18.28 -9.43
CA GLU A 665 6.71 19.05 -9.90
C GLU A 665 7.86 19.01 -8.88
N ASP A 666 8.79 18.05 -9.01
CA ASP A 666 10.10 18.09 -8.34
C ASP A 666 10.98 19.20 -8.98
N PRO A 667 11.26 20.34 -8.30
CA PRO A 667 11.97 21.47 -8.91
C PRO A 667 13.47 21.23 -9.10
N ASP A 668 14.01 20.12 -8.59
CA ASP A 668 15.45 19.81 -8.64
C ASP A 668 15.95 19.37 -10.05
N HIS A 669 15.11 19.41 -11.09
CA HIS A 669 15.47 19.12 -12.48
C HIS A 669 16.28 20.26 -13.16
N GLU A 670 17.39 20.69 -12.55
CA GLU A 670 18.51 21.30 -13.29
C GLU A 670 19.32 20.18 -13.99
N GLU A 671 18.73 19.55 -15.01
CA GLU A 671 19.50 18.76 -15.99
C GLU A 671 20.10 19.66 -17.08
N ASP A 672 21.26 19.24 -17.63
CA ASP A 672 21.96 19.94 -18.71
C ASP A 672 21.07 20.17 -19.95
N VAL A 673 21.31 21.29 -20.65
CA VAL A 673 20.43 21.82 -21.70
C VAL A 673 20.28 20.89 -22.91
N VAL A 674 19.29 20.01 -22.84
CA VAL A 674 18.55 19.48 -23.99
C VAL A 674 17.14 20.04 -23.90
N PRO A 675 16.65 20.81 -24.89
CA PRO A 675 15.34 21.46 -24.78
C PRO A 675 14.24 20.39 -24.66
N PRO A 676 13.34 20.49 -23.66
CA PRO A 676 12.29 19.50 -23.50
C PRO A 676 11.36 19.51 -24.72
N PRO A 677 10.78 18.36 -25.10
CA PRO A 677 9.62 18.38 -25.96
C PRO A 677 8.56 19.25 -25.27
N LEU A 678 7.94 20.17 -26.04
CA LEU A 678 6.94 21.11 -25.54
C LEU A 678 5.92 20.37 -24.65
N PRO A 679 5.50 20.96 -23.50
CA PRO A 679 4.50 20.34 -22.66
C PRO A 679 3.26 20.01 -23.50
N PRO A 680 2.52 18.94 -23.14
CA PRO A 680 1.21 18.74 -23.73
C PRO A 680 0.40 20.04 -23.57
N PRO A 681 -0.48 20.38 -24.55
CA PRO A 681 -1.41 21.49 -24.35
C PRO A 681 -2.14 21.30 -23.01
N GLU A 682 -2.49 22.40 -22.32
CA GLU A 682 -3.33 22.30 -21.12
C GLU A 682 -4.54 21.41 -21.43
N PRO A 683 -5.06 20.63 -20.46
CA PRO A 683 -6.31 19.92 -20.66
C PRO A 683 -7.38 20.92 -21.10
N GLU A 684 -7.79 20.83 -22.37
CA GLU A 684 -8.89 21.59 -22.95
C GLU A 684 -10.17 21.18 -22.19
N SER A 685 -10.43 21.86 -21.08
CA SER A 685 -11.52 21.68 -20.11
C SER A 685 -12.09 20.26 -20.02
N ASN A 686 -11.83 19.56 -18.91
CA ASN A 686 -12.78 18.54 -18.47
C ASN A 686 -14.14 19.22 -18.23
N ASP A 687 -14.97 19.25 -19.27
CA ASP A 687 -16.42 19.30 -19.14
C ASP A 687 -16.79 18.03 -18.40
N GLU A 688 -16.80 18.11 -17.06
CA GLU A 688 -17.36 17.09 -16.17
C GLU A 688 -18.88 17.08 -16.31
N GLY A 689 -19.33 16.82 -17.54
CA GLY A 689 -20.65 16.33 -17.82
C GLY A 689 -20.81 15.03 -17.07
N GLU A 690 -21.56 15.13 -15.97
CA GLU A 690 -22.09 14.09 -15.10
C GLU A 690 -22.09 12.70 -15.76
N LEU A 691 -21.76 11.66 -15.01
CA LEU A 691 -22.01 10.29 -15.46
C LEU A 691 -23.51 9.94 -15.28
N GLU A 692 -23.98 8.93 -16.01
CA GLU A 692 -25.36 8.48 -15.96
C GLU A 692 -25.39 7.01 -15.54
N ASP A 693 -25.89 6.73 -14.34
CA ASP A 693 -26.22 5.36 -13.96
C ASP A 693 -27.51 4.95 -14.68
N ALA A 694 -27.38 3.94 -15.55
CA ALA A 694 -28.53 3.33 -16.22
C ALA A 694 -29.38 2.59 -15.17
N SER A 695 -30.56 3.14 -14.87
CA SER A 695 -31.42 2.67 -13.77
C SER A 695 -32.08 1.31 -14.04
N SER A 696 -31.34 0.21 -13.85
CA SER A 696 -31.79 -1.06 -13.25
C SER A 696 -30.66 -2.10 -13.25
N SER A 697 -30.47 -2.80 -12.12
CA SER A 697 -29.53 -3.92 -11.90
C SER A 697 -28.07 -3.72 -12.37
N VAL A 698 -27.19 -3.35 -11.43
CA VAL A 698 -25.71 -3.49 -11.47
C VAL A 698 -25.06 -3.18 -12.84
N SER A 699 -24.78 -1.90 -13.10
CA SER A 699 -24.10 -1.43 -14.31
C SER A 699 -22.68 -2.01 -14.45
N ILE A 700 -22.50 -3.00 -15.33
CA ILE A 700 -21.22 -3.72 -15.56
C ILE A 700 -20.14 -2.82 -16.22
N TYR A 701 -20.45 -1.59 -16.62
CA TYR A 701 -19.51 -0.66 -17.24
C TYR A 701 -19.95 0.81 -17.09
N ARG A 702 -19.02 1.74 -17.35
CA ARG A 702 -19.23 3.19 -17.42
C ARG A 702 -18.71 3.75 -18.74
N VAL A 703 -19.46 4.68 -19.34
CA VAL A 703 -19.08 5.49 -20.51
C VAL A 703 -19.51 6.94 -20.29
N ALA A 704 -18.87 7.90 -20.96
CA ALA A 704 -19.24 9.32 -20.86
C ALA A 704 -20.67 9.58 -21.39
N LYS A 705 -21.45 10.47 -20.75
CA LYS A 705 -22.80 10.86 -21.23
C LYS A 705 -22.80 11.28 -22.71
N LYS A 706 -21.83 12.12 -23.10
CA LYS A 706 -21.68 12.63 -24.48
C LYS A 706 -20.65 11.78 -25.25
N PRO A 707 -20.97 11.26 -26.45
CA PRO A 707 -19.99 10.59 -27.31
C PRO A 707 -18.94 11.58 -27.82
N ALA A 708 -17.67 11.19 -27.74
CA ALA A 708 -16.55 12.05 -28.13
C ALA A 708 -16.54 12.39 -29.64
N PHE A 709 -17.18 11.57 -30.47
CA PHE A 709 -17.44 11.87 -31.88
C PHE A 709 -18.92 11.54 -32.17
N PRO A 710 -19.86 12.51 -32.03
CA PRO A 710 -21.30 12.24 -32.07
C PRO A 710 -21.87 11.89 -33.45
N GLN A 711 -21.14 12.20 -34.53
CA GLN A 711 -21.61 12.11 -35.91
C GLN A 711 -20.47 11.61 -36.83
N LEU A 712 -19.87 10.45 -36.51
CA LEU A 712 -18.76 9.90 -37.27
C LEU A 712 -19.27 8.89 -38.31
N THR A 713 -18.94 9.07 -39.58
CA THR A 713 -19.48 8.23 -40.68
C THR A 713 -18.93 6.81 -40.64
N ALA A 714 -19.69 5.82 -41.10
CA ALA A 714 -19.19 4.44 -41.25
C ALA A 714 -17.94 4.34 -42.13
N ALA A 715 -17.78 5.19 -43.16
CA ALA A 715 -16.56 5.28 -43.95
C ALA A 715 -15.34 5.76 -43.13
N THR A 716 -15.54 6.73 -42.23
CA THR A 716 -14.52 7.21 -41.29
C THR A 716 -14.19 6.15 -40.23
N ILE A 717 -15.19 5.40 -39.74
CA ILE A 717 -14.96 4.23 -38.86
C ILE A 717 -14.08 3.18 -39.56
N ALA A 718 -14.44 2.82 -40.79
CA ALA A 718 -13.75 1.78 -41.56
C ALA A 718 -12.27 2.10 -41.80
N SER A 719 -11.94 3.38 -42.02
CA SER A 719 -10.60 3.86 -42.33
C SER A 719 -9.77 4.19 -41.09
N GLU A 720 -10.24 5.11 -40.25
CA GLU A 720 -9.46 5.71 -39.15
C GLU A 720 -9.43 4.86 -37.88
N PHE A 721 -10.45 4.02 -37.66
CA PHE A 721 -10.48 3.03 -36.57
C PHE A 721 -10.13 1.61 -37.07
N HIS A 722 -9.78 1.48 -38.36
CA HIS A 722 -9.35 0.24 -39.02
C HIS A 722 -10.37 -0.91 -38.93
N ALA A 723 -11.66 -0.61 -39.06
CA ALA A 723 -12.77 -1.56 -39.01
C ALA A 723 -13.45 -1.74 -40.39
N PRO A 724 -12.76 -2.27 -41.43
CA PRO A 724 -13.22 -2.22 -42.82
C PRO A 724 -14.53 -2.97 -43.08
N ASP A 725 -14.84 -3.99 -42.28
CA ASP A 725 -16.07 -4.78 -42.35
C ASP A 725 -17.13 -4.33 -41.30
N PHE A 726 -17.09 -3.06 -40.85
CA PHE A 726 -18.00 -2.49 -39.84
C PHE A 726 -19.49 -2.72 -40.15
N LEU A 727 -19.97 -2.28 -41.32
CA LEU A 727 -21.38 -2.45 -41.71
C LEU A 727 -21.76 -3.93 -41.83
N LEU A 728 -20.90 -4.75 -42.45
CA LEU A 728 -21.11 -6.19 -42.58
C LEU A 728 -21.23 -6.90 -41.22
N ASN A 729 -20.53 -6.42 -40.19
CA ASN A 729 -20.62 -6.98 -38.83
C ASN A 729 -21.77 -6.37 -38.01
N LEU A 730 -22.23 -5.17 -38.35
CA LEU A 730 -23.45 -4.57 -37.83
C LEU A 730 -24.69 -5.33 -38.34
N ASP A 731 -24.78 -5.59 -39.65
CA ASP A 731 -25.90 -6.36 -40.24
C ASP A 731 -26.03 -7.75 -39.60
N LYS A 732 -24.90 -8.45 -39.39
CA LYS A 732 -24.85 -9.73 -38.66
C LYS A 732 -25.32 -9.59 -37.21
N PHE A 733 -24.91 -8.55 -36.51
CA PHE A 733 -25.31 -8.32 -35.12
C PHE A 733 -26.81 -8.08 -35.01
N LEU A 734 -27.35 -7.16 -35.82
CA LEU A 734 -28.78 -6.85 -35.88
C LEU A 734 -29.61 -8.10 -36.18
N ALA A 735 -29.20 -8.90 -37.18
CA ALA A 735 -29.84 -10.18 -37.51
C ALA A 735 -29.75 -11.18 -36.34
N SER A 736 -28.58 -11.35 -35.70
CA SER A 736 -28.40 -12.28 -34.56
C SER A 736 -29.21 -11.92 -33.32
N LYS A 737 -29.57 -10.63 -33.16
CA LYS A 737 -30.41 -10.12 -32.07
C LYS A 737 -31.88 -9.92 -32.49
N SER A 738 -32.25 -10.28 -33.73
CA SER A 738 -33.58 -10.07 -34.31
C SER A 738 -34.05 -8.59 -34.28
N ILE A 739 -33.11 -7.65 -34.41
CA ILE A 739 -33.40 -6.21 -34.43
C ILE A 739 -33.75 -5.80 -35.86
N ASN A 740 -35.02 -5.48 -36.10
CA ASN A 740 -35.49 -5.00 -37.40
C ASN A 740 -35.08 -3.54 -37.61
N SER A 741 -34.09 -3.31 -38.48
CA SER A 741 -33.66 -1.95 -38.85
C SER A 741 -34.67 -1.29 -39.80
N PRO A 742 -35.21 -0.09 -39.49
CA PRO A 742 -36.11 0.62 -40.40
C PRO A 742 -35.44 1.11 -41.69
N VAL A 743 -34.13 1.33 -41.65
CA VAL A 743 -33.29 1.81 -42.76
C VAL A 743 -32.00 0.98 -42.79
N ASN A 744 -31.52 0.59 -43.97
CA ASN A 744 -30.22 -0.08 -44.06
C ASN A 744 -29.09 0.95 -43.92
N PRO A 745 -28.12 0.76 -43.00
CA PRO A 745 -27.01 1.68 -42.83
C PRO A 745 -26.07 1.65 -44.04
N SER A 746 -25.40 2.77 -44.29
CA SER A 746 -24.53 3.00 -45.45
C SER A 746 -23.19 3.60 -45.05
N ASN A 747 -22.25 3.72 -46.00
CA ASN A 747 -20.96 4.39 -45.76
C ASN A 747 -21.09 5.82 -45.22
N ASN A 748 -22.19 6.51 -45.53
CA ASN A 748 -22.49 7.87 -45.07
C ASN A 748 -23.38 7.91 -43.82
N SER A 749 -23.74 6.76 -43.25
CA SER A 749 -24.49 6.69 -41.99
C SER A 749 -23.59 7.10 -40.83
N ASN A 750 -24.09 8.02 -40.01
CA ASN A 750 -23.39 8.53 -38.83
C ASN A 750 -23.66 7.65 -37.60
N PHE A 751 -22.62 7.47 -36.77
CA PHE A 751 -22.67 6.77 -35.51
C PHE A 751 -22.03 7.61 -34.39
N PRO A 752 -22.58 7.61 -33.17
CA PRO A 752 -21.95 8.21 -31.99
C PRO A 752 -20.86 7.29 -31.44
N VAL A 753 -19.60 7.74 -31.50
CA VAL A 753 -18.41 6.97 -31.11
C VAL A 753 -17.75 7.55 -29.85
N TYR A 754 -17.30 6.67 -28.95
CA TYR A 754 -16.65 6.98 -27.68
C TYR A 754 -15.14 6.67 -27.74
N LYS A 755 -14.33 7.43 -26.99
CA LYS A 755 -12.85 7.24 -26.93
C LYS A 755 -12.41 6.11 -26.00
N GLN A 756 -13.18 5.86 -24.94
CA GLN A 756 -12.87 4.86 -23.91
C GLN A 756 -14.14 4.42 -23.19
N LEU A 757 -14.04 3.28 -22.50
CA LEU A 757 -15.01 2.79 -21.52
C LEU A 757 -14.25 2.35 -20.26
N THR A 758 -14.93 2.33 -19.12
CA THR A 758 -14.36 1.91 -17.83
C THR A 758 -15.19 0.76 -17.26
N ILE A 759 -14.55 -0.29 -16.76
CA ILE A 759 -15.19 -1.49 -16.19
C ILE A 759 -14.83 -1.58 -14.71
N PRO A 760 -15.81 -1.67 -13.77
CA PRO A 760 -15.54 -2.11 -12.41
C PRO A 760 -15.09 -3.56 -12.45
N LEU A 761 -13.91 -3.85 -11.93
CA LEU A 761 -13.42 -5.21 -11.79
C LEU A 761 -14.09 -5.86 -10.57
N PRO A 762 -14.31 -7.19 -10.56
CA PRO A 762 -14.75 -7.90 -9.36
C PRO A 762 -13.82 -7.59 -8.18
N GLN A 763 -14.35 -7.58 -6.96
CA GLN A 763 -13.53 -7.37 -5.77
C GLN A 763 -12.90 -8.70 -5.32
N VAL A 764 -11.65 -8.65 -4.86
CA VAL A 764 -10.95 -9.79 -4.24
C VAL A 764 -10.34 -9.31 -2.94
N SER A 765 -10.90 -9.76 -1.81
CA SER A 765 -10.62 -9.21 -0.48
C SER A 765 -9.19 -9.47 0.03
N GLU A 766 -8.51 -10.50 -0.48
CA GLU A 766 -7.08 -10.71 -0.27
C GLU A 766 -6.24 -9.60 -0.88
N VAL A 767 -6.67 -9.07 -2.02
CA VAL A 767 -5.85 -8.19 -2.86
C VAL A 767 -6.16 -6.72 -2.61
N THR A 768 -7.43 -6.38 -2.42
CA THR A 768 -7.86 -5.00 -2.25
C THR A 768 -9.21 -4.85 -1.57
N SER A 769 -9.25 -3.89 -0.66
CA SER A 769 -10.46 -3.37 -0.01
C SER A 769 -11.27 -2.40 -0.89
N HIS A 770 -10.77 -2.02 -2.08
CA HIS A 770 -11.34 -0.95 -2.90
C HIS A 770 -11.75 -1.40 -4.31
N ALA A 771 -12.82 -0.82 -4.85
CA ALA A 771 -13.28 -1.09 -6.22
C ALA A 771 -12.24 -0.67 -7.29
N VAL A 772 -11.47 -1.63 -7.80
CA VAL A 772 -10.55 -1.40 -8.93
C VAL A 772 -11.36 -1.24 -10.21
N HIS A 773 -10.95 -0.28 -11.04
CA HIS A 773 -11.62 0.07 -12.28
C HIS A 773 -10.58 0.01 -13.40
N ASP A 774 -10.84 -0.73 -14.46
CA ASP A 774 -10.00 -0.78 -15.67
C ASP A 774 -10.55 0.18 -16.73
N THR A 775 -9.69 0.83 -17.51
CA THR A 775 -10.09 1.83 -18.52
C THR A 775 -9.50 1.50 -19.89
N ILE A 776 -10.39 1.08 -20.79
CA ILE A 776 -10.08 0.48 -22.08
C ILE A 776 -10.32 1.52 -23.19
N ARG A 777 -9.32 1.75 -24.06
CA ARG A 777 -9.33 2.86 -25.03
C ARG A 777 -9.39 2.39 -26.48
N ALA A 778 -10.19 3.12 -27.27
CA ALA A 778 -10.40 2.95 -28.70
C ALA A 778 -10.35 4.33 -29.38
N VAL A 779 -9.15 4.74 -29.80
CA VAL A 779 -8.87 6.11 -30.24
C VAL A 779 -8.14 6.08 -31.59
N ARG A 780 -8.75 6.68 -32.62
CA ARG A 780 -8.10 6.90 -33.92
C ARG A 780 -6.78 7.66 -33.80
N GLY A 781 -5.89 7.50 -34.78
CA GLY A 781 -4.66 8.28 -34.86
C GLY A 781 -4.92 9.78 -35.06
N GLU A 782 -4.01 10.63 -34.58
CA GLU A 782 -4.03 12.08 -34.81
C GLU A 782 -2.86 12.46 -35.73
N PRO A 783 -3.10 13.03 -36.92
CA PRO A 783 -2.01 13.51 -37.78
C PRO A 783 -1.29 14.69 -37.13
N ARG A 784 0.00 14.85 -37.42
CA ARG A 784 0.84 15.97 -36.96
C ARG A 784 0.16 17.33 -37.23
N ARG A 785 0.03 18.17 -36.20
CA ARG A 785 -0.56 19.53 -36.31
C ARG A 785 0.44 20.60 -35.90
N PHE A 786 0.47 21.69 -36.68
CA PHE A 786 1.20 22.90 -36.34
C PHE A 786 0.25 23.86 -35.62
N THR A 787 0.65 24.38 -34.47
CA THR A 787 -0.16 25.27 -33.62
C THR A 787 0.68 26.45 -33.13
N SER A 788 0.04 27.50 -32.59
CA SER A 788 0.74 28.63 -31.98
C SER A 788 1.58 28.24 -30.75
N LYS A 789 1.18 27.18 -30.02
CA LYS A 789 1.98 26.55 -28.95
C LYS A 789 3.01 25.52 -29.48
N GLY A 790 3.29 25.52 -30.78
CA GLY A 790 4.29 24.66 -31.44
C GLY A 790 3.70 23.44 -32.13
N ILE A 791 4.54 22.41 -32.33
CA ILE A 791 4.22 21.23 -33.15
C ILE A 791 3.62 20.13 -32.27
N LYS A 792 2.33 19.83 -32.41
CA LYS A 792 1.74 18.59 -31.88
C LYS A 792 2.21 17.44 -32.80
N PRO A 793 2.99 16.45 -32.32
CA PRO A 793 3.46 15.35 -33.14
C PRO A 793 2.31 14.46 -33.62
N GLU A 794 2.58 13.63 -34.63
CA GLU A 794 1.67 12.56 -35.05
C GLU A 794 1.52 11.53 -33.93
N LYS A 795 0.30 11.07 -33.67
CA LYS A 795 -0.01 10.00 -32.71
C LYS A 795 -0.63 8.83 -33.44
N SER A 796 -0.02 7.66 -33.30
CA SER A 796 -0.61 6.38 -33.73
C SER A 796 -1.94 6.13 -33.02
N GLY A 797 -2.88 5.47 -33.72
CA GLY A 797 -4.16 5.08 -33.11
C GLY A 797 -3.97 4.06 -31.98
N ARG A 798 -4.70 4.24 -30.88
CA ARG A 798 -4.66 3.38 -29.69
C ARG A 798 -5.87 2.47 -29.67
N PHE A 799 -5.61 1.17 -29.75
CA PHE A 799 -6.62 0.10 -29.77
C PHE A 799 -6.19 -0.94 -28.75
N ASP A 800 -6.63 -0.77 -27.50
CA ASP A 800 -6.24 -1.67 -26.41
C ASP A 800 -6.80 -3.09 -26.66
N THR A 801 -6.14 -4.11 -26.10
CA THR A 801 -6.59 -5.51 -26.21
C THR A 801 -7.47 -5.84 -25.01
N ILE A 802 -8.46 -6.70 -25.22
CA ILE A 802 -9.52 -7.03 -24.27
C ILE A 802 -9.74 -8.54 -24.15
N LEU A 803 -10.25 -8.93 -22.98
CA LEU A 803 -10.81 -10.25 -22.72
C LEU A 803 -12.34 -10.15 -22.76
N VAL A 804 -12.98 -11.07 -23.48
CA VAL A 804 -14.43 -11.08 -23.71
C VAL A 804 -14.99 -12.44 -23.35
N ARG A 805 -16.11 -12.47 -22.62
CA ARG A 805 -16.87 -13.69 -22.34
C ARG A 805 -17.84 -13.98 -23.48
N GLU A 806 -17.59 -15.07 -24.20
CA GLU A 806 -18.44 -15.55 -25.30
C GLU A 806 -19.50 -16.57 -24.84
N THR A 807 -19.21 -17.33 -23.77
CA THR A 807 -20.18 -18.24 -23.11
C THR A 807 -20.17 -18.06 -21.59
N PRO A 808 -21.30 -18.28 -20.90
CA PRO A 808 -21.34 -18.27 -19.44
C PRO A 808 -20.46 -19.39 -18.85
N PRO A 809 -19.93 -19.21 -17.62
CA PRO A 809 -19.07 -20.20 -16.99
C PRO A 809 -19.81 -21.50 -16.65
N ASP A 810 -19.16 -22.63 -16.87
CA ASP A 810 -19.58 -23.97 -16.44
C ASP A 810 -18.62 -24.44 -15.34
N LYS A 811 -19.18 -24.91 -14.21
CA LYS A 811 -18.42 -25.37 -13.03
C LYS A 811 -17.47 -26.55 -13.32
N ASN A 812 -17.62 -27.23 -14.47
CA ASN A 812 -16.78 -28.36 -14.88
C ASN A 812 -15.68 -28.00 -15.90
N GLN A 813 -15.57 -26.73 -16.30
CA GLN A 813 -14.64 -26.27 -17.34
C GLN A 813 -13.47 -25.46 -16.74
N ARG A 814 -12.43 -25.19 -17.54
CA ARG A 814 -11.25 -24.43 -17.09
C ARG A 814 -11.60 -22.95 -16.91
N PRO A 815 -10.85 -22.18 -16.10
CA PRO A 815 -11.03 -20.73 -15.99
C PRO A 815 -11.03 -19.99 -17.34
N THR A 816 -10.25 -20.47 -18.31
CA THR A 816 -10.11 -19.91 -19.66
C THR A 816 -11.29 -20.20 -20.59
N ASP A 817 -12.11 -21.19 -20.28
CA ASP A 817 -13.05 -21.73 -21.24
C ASP A 817 -14.26 -20.79 -21.39
N GLY A 818 -14.61 -20.47 -22.64
CA GLY A 818 -15.59 -19.43 -22.95
C GLY A 818 -15.06 -17.99 -22.94
N ILE A 819 -13.75 -17.77 -22.73
CA ILE A 819 -13.11 -16.46 -22.80
C ILE A 819 -12.23 -16.35 -24.05
N SER A 820 -12.45 -15.28 -24.83
CA SER A 820 -11.73 -14.99 -26.07
C SER A 820 -11.02 -13.63 -26.01
N VAL A 821 -9.85 -13.56 -26.65
CA VAL A 821 -9.03 -12.35 -26.74
C VAL A 821 -9.38 -11.57 -28.00
N GLY A 822 -9.60 -10.27 -27.87
CA GLY A 822 -9.92 -9.38 -28.98
C GLY A 822 -9.17 -8.04 -28.89
N ARG A 823 -9.01 -7.33 -30.01
CA ARG A 823 -8.55 -5.95 -30.04
C ARG A 823 -9.74 -5.03 -30.27
N LEU A 824 -9.98 -4.11 -29.34
CA LEU A 824 -11.09 -3.17 -29.40
C LEU A 824 -10.79 -2.06 -30.42
N ARG A 825 -11.63 -1.94 -31.46
CA ARG A 825 -11.46 -0.91 -32.50
C ARG A 825 -12.36 0.29 -32.31
N VAL A 826 -13.63 0.05 -31.98
CA VAL A 826 -14.68 1.09 -31.95
C VAL A 826 -15.57 0.81 -30.75
N ILE A 827 -15.92 1.86 -30.01
CA ILE A 827 -16.97 1.86 -29.00
C ILE A 827 -18.05 2.81 -29.52
N PHE A 828 -19.29 2.37 -29.72
CA PHE A 828 -20.36 3.20 -30.29
C PHE A 828 -21.73 2.86 -29.69
N ARG A 829 -22.71 3.75 -29.79
CA ARG A 829 -24.12 3.42 -29.49
C ARG A 829 -24.91 3.29 -30.79
N LEU A 830 -25.82 2.33 -30.87
CA LEU A 830 -26.68 2.15 -32.04
C LEU A 830 -27.64 3.35 -32.20
N PRO A 831 -27.64 4.09 -33.33
CA PRO A 831 -28.63 5.13 -33.59
C PRO A 831 -30.02 4.53 -33.81
N GLU A 832 -31.05 5.12 -33.19
CA GLU A 832 -32.45 4.65 -33.24
C GLU A 832 -32.99 4.41 -34.66
N ALA A 833 -32.51 5.19 -35.64
CA ALA A 833 -32.82 5.03 -37.06
C ALA A 833 -32.44 3.66 -37.67
N TYR A 834 -31.60 2.89 -36.97
CA TYR A 834 -31.16 1.55 -37.35
C TYR A 834 -31.61 0.47 -36.33
N GLY A 835 -32.60 0.79 -35.48
CA GLY A 835 -33.07 -0.04 -34.38
C GLY A 835 -32.53 0.40 -33.01
N THR A 836 -32.95 -0.30 -31.96
CA THR A 836 -32.65 0.06 -30.56
C THR A 836 -31.96 -1.08 -29.85
N TYR A 837 -30.92 -0.77 -29.07
CA TYR A 837 -30.23 -1.71 -28.18
C TYR A 837 -29.78 -0.95 -26.92
N PRO A 838 -29.88 -1.53 -25.70
CA PRO A 838 -29.61 -0.79 -24.46
C PRO A 838 -28.13 -0.41 -24.30
N ASP A 839 -27.22 -1.37 -24.49
CA ASP A 839 -25.79 -1.15 -24.28
C ASP A 839 -25.12 -0.39 -25.44
N PRO A 840 -24.01 0.32 -25.17
CA PRO A 840 -22.99 0.55 -26.18
C PRO A 840 -22.49 -0.77 -26.77
N LEU A 841 -22.13 -0.72 -28.05
CA LEU A 841 -21.60 -1.82 -28.83
C LEU A 841 -20.10 -1.59 -29.11
N ALA A 842 -19.36 -2.69 -29.21
CA ALA A 842 -17.94 -2.71 -29.50
C ALA A 842 -17.67 -3.46 -30.82
N TYR A 843 -16.88 -2.87 -31.73
CA TYR A 843 -16.29 -3.62 -32.85
C TYR A 843 -14.94 -4.18 -32.41
N VAL A 844 -14.74 -5.48 -32.58
CA VAL A 844 -13.59 -6.24 -32.06
C VAL A 844 -12.94 -7.06 -33.18
N ASP A 845 -11.62 -6.94 -33.31
CA ASP A 845 -10.78 -7.84 -34.12
C ASP A 845 -10.34 -9.03 -33.26
N TRP A 846 -10.70 -10.25 -33.63
CA TRP A 846 -10.45 -11.45 -32.82
C TRP A 846 -9.05 -12.03 -33.00
N TYR A 847 -8.50 -12.54 -31.89
CA TYR A 847 -7.42 -13.51 -31.91
C TYR A 847 -8.00 -14.93 -32.01
N LYS A 848 -7.13 -15.93 -32.21
CA LYS A 848 -7.52 -17.34 -32.09
C LYS A 848 -7.80 -17.69 -30.62
N PRO A 849 -8.66 -18.70 -30.34
CA PRO A 849 -8.95 -19.15 -28.99
C PRO A 849 -7.69 -19.46 -28.17
N LEU A 850 -7.80 -19.30 -26.85
CA LEU A 850 -6.74 -19.61 -25.90
C LEU A 850 -6.39 -21.10 -25.96
N ASN A 851 -5.13 -21.41 -26.29
CA ASN A 851 -4.58 -22.77 -26.17
C ASN A 851 -4.08 -23.01 -24.73
N ALA A 852 -3.54 -24.19 -24.44
CA ALA A 852 -2.85 -24.44 -23.17
C ALA A 852 -1.73 -23.39 -22.92
N PRO A 853 -1.50 -22.95 -21.66
CA PRO A 853 -0.49 -21.94 -21.36
C PRO A 853 0.93 -22.45 -21.66
N VAL A 854 1.81 -21.52 -22.01
CA VAL A 854 3.20 -21.82 -22.35
C VAL A 854 3.95 -22.24 -21.07
N PRO A 855 4.60 -23.43 -21.06
CA PRO A 855 5.27 -23.94 -19.86
C PRO A 855 6.27 -22.98 -19.24
N ASN A 856 6.40 -23.04 -17.91
CA ASN A 856 7.28 -22.21 -17.06
C ASN A 856 6.90 -20.73 -16.96
N ILE A 857 6.35 -20.10 -18.01
CA ILE A 857 5.91 -18.68 -17.97
C ILE A 857 4.41 -18.48 -17.67
N ARG A 858 3.57 -19.52 -17.83
CA ARG A 858 2.11 -19.52 -17.55
C ARG A 858 1.28 -18.47 -18.33
N MET A 859 1.82 -17.95 -19.43
CA MET A 859 1.14 -17.02 -20.36
C MET A 859 0.58 -17.79 -21.56
N HIS A 860 -0.51 -17.34 -22.16
CA HIS A 860 -1.11 -18.01 -23.33
C HIS A 860 -0.59 -17.41 -24.64
N GLU A 861 -0.21 -18.24 -25.61
CA GLU A 861 0.11 -17.75 -26.96
C GLU A 861 -1.16 -17.59 -27.81
N VAL A 862 -1.35 -16.38 -28.33
CA VAL A 862 -2.43 -16.01 -29.27
C VAL A 862 -1.86 -15.45 -30.56
N SER A 863 -2.58 -15.61 -31.67
CA SER A 863 -2.30 -14.96 -32.94
C SER A 863 -3.61 -14.48 -33.57
N LEU A 864 -3.57 -13.48 -34.46
CA LEU A 864 -4.77 -12.94 -35.09
C LEU A 864 -5.59 -14.05 -35.77
N SER A 865 -6.90 -14.06 -35.53
CA SER A 865 -7.82 -14.97 -36.21
C SER A 865 -8.19 -14.40 -37.57
N SER A 866 -8.20 -15.26 -38.59
CA SER A 866 -8.53 -14.86 -39.96
C SER A 866 -9.47 -15.86 -40.61
N ARG A 867 -10.34 -15.35 -41.47
CA ARG A 867 -11.34 -16.12 -42.22
C ARG A 867 -11.37 -15.60 -43.65
N ASN A 868 -11.19 -16.49 -44.63
CA ASN A 868 -11.11 -16.14 -46.06
C ASN A 868 -10.10 -15.01 -46.36
N ASN A 869 -8.91 -15.08 -45.75
CA ASN A 869 -7.83 -14.08 -45.82
C ASN A 869 -8.20 -12.65 -45.33
N ARG A 870 -9.32 -12.47 -44.61
CA ARG A 870 -9.64 -11.26 -43.86
C ARG A 870 -9.50 -11.48 -42.36
N GLN A 871 -9.31 -10.40 -41.61
CA GLN A 871 -9.35 -10.40 -40.15
C GLN A 871 -10.73 -10.89 -39.66
N ASN A 872 -10.75 -11.87 -38.76
CA ASN A 872 -12.00 -12.27 -38.12
C ASN A 872 -12.40 -11.17 -37.12
N SER A 873 -13.59 -10.58 -37.32
CA SER A 873 -14.07 -9.46 -36.52
C SER A 873 -15.58 -9.59 -36.32
N SER A 874 -16.12 -9.04 -35.24
CA SER A 874 -17.57 -8.95 -35.00
C SER A 874 -17.93 -7.67 -34.24
N ILE A 875 -19.23 -7.44 -34.06
CA ILE A 875 -19.76 -6.46 -33.12
C ILE A 875 -20.38 -7.21 -31.94
N ILE A 876 -20.09 -6.76 -30.72
CA ILE A 876 -20.56 -7.34 -29.45
C ILE A 876 -21.16 -6.24 -28.55
N PRO A 877 -21.99 -6.57 -27.55
CA PRO A 877 -22.31 -5.65 -26.46
C PRO A 877 -21.05 -5.34 -25.62
N VAL A 878 -20.92 -4.12 -25.10
CA VAL A 878 -19.83 -3.78 -24.17
C VAL A 878 -19.92 -4.61 -22.87
N ALA A 879 -21.12 -5.01 -22.44
CA ALA A 879 -21.34 -5.89 -21.28
C ALA A 879 -20.70 -7.29 -21.40
N ASN A 880 -20.27 -7.74 -22.59
CA ASN A 880 -19.52 -8.99 -22.76
C ASN A 880 -18.02 -8.81 -22.49
N ILE A 881 -17.51 -7.58 -22.48
CA ILE A 881 -16.10 -7.28 -22.21
C ILE A 881 -15.87 -7.42 -20.71
N LEU A 882 -14.88 -8.24 -20.33
CA LEU A 882 -14.50 -8.42 -18.93
C LEU A 882 -13.52 -7.33 -18.46
N ARG A 883 -12.58 -6.94 -19.35
CA ARG A 883 -11.37 -6.16 -19.02
C ARG A 883 -10.47 -5.94 -20.24
N SER A 884 -9.44 -5.11 -20.10
CA SER A 884 -8.26 -5.10 -20.97
C SER A 884 -7.32 -6.30 -20.70
N CYS A 885 -6.29 -6.47 -21.52
CA CYS A 885 -5.15 -7.35 -21.27
C CYS A 885 -3.90 -6.85 -22.03
N HIS A 886 -2.70 -7.19 -21.54
CA HIS A 886 -1.44 -6.84 -22.22
C HIS A 886 -0.94 -7.98 -23.12
N LEU A 887 -0.33 -7.63 -24.25
CA LEU A 887 0.19 -8.56 -25.25
C LEU A 887 1.71 -8.41 -25.43
N ILE A 888 2.47 -9.33 -24.84
CA ILE A 888 3.92 -9.39 -25.01
C ILE A 888 4.26 -10.05 -26.36
N PRO A 889 5.24 -9.56 -27.14
CA PRO A 889 5.72 -10.27 -28.33
C PRO A 889 6.22 -11.69 -28.02
N VAL A 890 5.84 -12.70 -28.82
CA VAL A 890 6.53 -14.02 -28.76
C VAL A 890 7.93 -13.83 -29.33
N PHE A 891 8.90 -13.63 -28.45
CA PHE A 891 10.31 -13.53 -28.80
C PHE A 891 10.89 -14.90 -29.19
N GLY A 892 11.86 -14.91 -30.11
CA GLY A 892 12.70 -16.08 -30.36
C GLY A 892 13.78 -16.24 -29.29
N LYS A 893 14.88 -16.94 -29.64
CA LYS A 893 16.10 -16.91 -28.80
C LYS A 893 16.78 -15.54 -28.77
N VAL A 894 16.68 -14.81 -29.88
CA VAL A 894 17.18 -13.44 -30.11
C VAL A 894 16.01 -12.63 -30.68
N VAL A 895 15.84 -11.38 -30.26
CA VAL A 895 14.78 -10.49 -30.76
C VAL A 895 15.12 -9.96 -32.15
N ASN A 896 14.09 -9.75 -32.97
CA ASN A 896 14.29 -9.16 -34.30
C ASN A 896 14.60 -7.65 -34.15
N PRO A 897 15.77 -7.15 -34.62
CA PRO A 897 16.19 -5.76 -34.42
C PRO A 897 15.35 -4.73 -35.21
N THR A 898 14.39 -5.17 -36.04
CA THR A 898 13.42 -4.29 -36.71
C THR A 898 12.14 -4.05 -35.92
N TRP A 899 11.93 -4.77 -34.80
CA TRP A 899 10.76 -4.59 -33.93
C TRP A 899 10.96 -3.38 -33.01
N THR A 900 9.92 -2.55 -32.92
CA THR A 900 9.78 -1.48 -31.92
C THR A 900 8.34 -1.49 -31.40
N SER A 901 8.04 -0.77 -30.32
CA SER A 901 6.66 -0.56 -29.81
C SER A 901 5.63 -0.27 -30.91
N ASP A 902 6.00 0.60 -31.86
CA ASP A 902 5.11 1.08 -32.93
C ASP A 902 5.17 0.20 -34.19
N ARG A 903 6.24 -0.60 -34.32
CA ARG A 903 6.49 -1.55 -35.41
C ARG A 903 6.49 -2.99 -34.89
N GLY A 904 5.58 -3.29 -33.96
CA GLY A 904 5.45 -4.61 -33.35
C GLY A 904 5.20 -5.72 -34.38
N PRO A 905 5.38 -6.99 -34.00
CA PRO A 905 5.33 -8.13 -34.92
C PRO A 905 3.99 -8.22 -35.68
N LYS A 906 4.02 -7.86 -36.96
CA LYS A 906 2.82 -7.82 -37.82
C LYS A 906 2.24 -9.20 -38.18
N SER A 907 2.88 -10.29 -37.77
CA SER A 907 2.55 -11.66 -38.21
C SER A 907 2.98 -12.78 -37.25
N CYS A 908 3.39 -12.48 -36.01
CA CYS A 908 3.83 -13.49 -35.04
C CYS A 908 2.79 -13.71 -33.93
N GLY A 909 3.00 -14.76 -33.13
CA GLY A 909 2.27 -14.93 -31.87
C GLY A 909 2.57 -13.80 -30.87
N LEU A 910 1.66 -13.64 -29.92
CA LEU A 910 1.76 -12.74 -28.77
C LEU A 910 1.41 -13.55 -27.51
N HIS A 911 2.16 -13.38 -26.42
CA HIS A 911 1.80 -13.89 -25.12
C HIS A 911 0.79 -12.95 -24.46
N VAL A 912 -0.37 -13.47 -24.06
CA VAL A 912 -1.29 -12.75 -23.16
C VAL A 912 -0.65 -12.74 -21.78
N LEU A 913 -0.32 -11.54 -21.30
CA LEU A 913 0.23 -11.33 -19.96
C LEU A 913 -0.91 -11.28 -18.95
N ASP A 914 -1.46 -12.45 -18.67
CA ASP A 914 -2.38 -12.77 -17.59
C ASP A 914 -2.06 -14.21 -17.17
N SER A 915 -2.03 -14.52 -15.86
CA SER A 915 -1.63 -15.84 -15.34
C SER A 915 -2.84 -16.64 -14.84
N TRP A 916 -3.32 -17.56 -15.67
CA TRP A 916 -4.60 -18.26 -15.50
C TRP A 916 -4.52 -19.55 -14.69
N ASP A 917 -3.31 -19.94 -14.28
CA ASP A 917 -3.00 -21.31 -13.85
C ASP A 917 -2.44 -21.38 -12.42
N ALA A 918 -2.72 -22.48 -11.72
CA ALA A 918 -2.30 -22.69 -10.34
C ALA A 918 -0.76 -22.79 -10.22
N PRO A 919 -0.14 -22.42 -9.08
CA PRO A 919 1.23 -22.83 -8.80
C PRO A 919 1.33 -24.37 -8.90
N VAL A 920 2.36 -24.83 -9.60
CA VAL A 920 2.51 -26.25 -9.99
C VAL A 920 2.43 -27.16 -8.77
N ARG A 921 1.58 -28.21 -8.83
CA ARG A 921 1.57 -29.30 -7.84
C ARG A 921 2.97 -29.89 -7.69
N VAL A 922 3.67 -29.52 -6.62
CA VAL A 922 4.99 -30.08 -6.28
C VAL A 922 4.78 -31.51 -5.79
N SER A 923 4.81 -32.47 -6.70
CA SER A 923 4.69 -33.90 -6.40
C SER A 923 5.98 -34.47 -5.78
N GLY A 924 6.34 -33.96 -4.59
CA GLY A 924 7.55 -34.30 -3.85
C GLY A 924 7.24 -35.00 -2.53
N ARG A 925 7.72 -36.24 -2.34
CA ARG A 925 7.63 -36.95 -1.06
C ARG A 925 8.63 -36.38 -0.04
N ALA A 926 8.19 -35.47 0.82
CA ALA A 926 8.90 -35.08 2.04
C ALA A 926 7.90 -34.81 3.18
N ALA A 927 8.26 -35.20 4.41
CA ALA A 927 7.50 -34.98 5.66
C ALA A 927 5.98 -35.26 5.63
N ARG A 928 5.55 -36.44 6.13
CA ARG A 928 4.13 -36.71 6.40
C ARG A 928 3.69 -36.03 7.69
N HIS A 929 2.76 -35.08 7.61
CA HIS A 929 1.78 -34.85 8.68
C HIS A 929 0.48 -35.59 8.33
N PRO A 930 -0.14 -36.33 9.27
CA PRO A 930 -1.40 -37.03 9.01
C PRO A 930 -2.61 -36.12 9.28
N GLY A 931 -3.43 -35.88 8.25
CA GLY A 931 -4.72 -35.17 8.38
C GLY A 931 -4.77 -33.82 7.67
N LEU A 932 -4.91 -33.86 6.34
CA LEU A 932 -5.45 -32.79 5.48
C LEU A 932 -5.53 -33.35 4.04
N ASP A 933 -6.62 -34.05 3.75
CA ASP A 933 -6.89 -34.70 2.44
C ASP A 933 -8.27 -34.22 1.89
N THR A 934 -8.54 -32.92 2.07
CA THR A 934 -9.67 -32.20 1.49
C THR A 934 -9.16 -31.17 0.48
N ALA A 935 -9.64 -31.25 -0.76
CA ALA A 935 -9.24 -30.34 -1.83
C ALA A 935 -10.32 -29.28 -2.06
N THR A 936 -10.28 -28.21 -1.26
CA THR A 936 -11.11 -27.00 -1.46
C THR A 936 -10.62 -26.23 -2.70
N SER A 937 -11.44 -26.19 -3.74
CA SER A 937 -11.22 -25.34 -4.90
C SER A 937 -12.00 -24.04 -4.76
N PHE A 938 -11.30 -22.91 -4.74
CA PHE A 938 -11.92 -21.60 -5.02
C PHE A 938 -12.74 -21.66 -6.33
N PRO A 939 -13.84 -20.91 -6.45
CA PRO A 939 -14.51 -20.73 -7.73
C PRO A 939 -13.50 -20.24 -8.78
N THR A 940 -13.52 -20.87 -9.95
CA THR A 940 -12.44 -20.75 -10.95
C THR A 940 -12.35 -19.37 -11.61
N GLU A 941 -13.38 -18.54 -11.49
CA GLU A 941 -13.40 -17.15 -11.97
C GLU A 941 -12.65 -16.21 -11.03
N ASP A 942 -12.74 -16.42 -9.72
CA ASP A 942 -12.08 -15.59 -8.70
C ASP A 942 -10.56 -15.66 -8.82
N TYR A 943 -10.02 -16.83 -9.18
CA TYR A 943 -8.59 -17.02 -9.38
C TYR A 943 -8.01 -16.16 -10.52
N LEU A 944 -8.83 -15.83 -11.52
CA LEU A 944 -8.45 -14.93 -12.61
C LEU A 944 -8.49 -13.47 -12.17
N ASN A 945 -9.56 -13.10 -11.45
CA ASN A 945 -9.68 -11.78 -10.83
C ASN A 945 -8.52 -11.55 -9.86
N TYR A 946 -8.14 -12.55 -9.06
CA TYR A 946 -7.09 -12.52 -8.04
C TYR A 946 -5.72 -12.07 -8.58
N TRP A 947 -5.12 -12.80 -9.53
CA TRP A 947 -3.84 -12.38 -10.10
C TRP A 947 -3.94 -11.06 -10.86
N PHE A 948 -5.09 -10.79 -11.47
CA PHE A 948 -5.32 -9.57 -12.25
C PHE A 948 -5.43 -8.32 -11.38
N LEU A 949 -6.09 -8.44 -10.23
CA LEU A 949 -6.18 -7.40 -9.22
C LEU A 949 -4.85 -7.27 -8.49
N ALA A 950 -4.13 -8.36 -8.22
CA ALA A 950 -2.78 -8.28 -7.67
C ALA A 950 -1.85 -7.53 -8.63
N TYR A 951 -2.10 -7.63 -9.95
CA TYR A 951 -1.44 -6.86 -10.98
C TYR A 951 -1.92 -5.39 -11.07
N THR A 952 -3.21 -5.10 -10.86
CA THR A 952 -3.82 -3.76 -11.10
C THR A 952 -4.11 -2.89 -9.87
N ASN A 953 -4.38 -3.45 -8.68
CA ASN A 953 -4.28 -2.68 -7.42
C ASN A 953 -2.86 -2.13 -7.30
N TRP A 954 -1.87 -2.98 -7.60
CA TRP A 954 -0.46 -2.65 -7.78
C TRP A 954 -0.14 -1.81 -9.04
N THR A 955 -1.16 -1.29 -9.76
CA THR A 955 -1.06 -0.12 -10.66
C THR A 955 -1.74 1.13 -10.09
N LYS A 956 -2.76 0.98 -9.23
CA LYS A 956 -3.39 2.09 -8.50
C LYS A 956 -2.52 2.60 -7.34
N GLU A 957 -1.81 1.72 -6.61
CA GLU A 957 -0.80 2.14 -5.64
C GLU A 957 0.25 3.07 -6.26
N MET A 958 0.63 2.81 -7.51
CA MET A 958 1.56 3.66 -8.30
C MET A 958 1.00 5.05 -8.64
N SER A 959 -0.29 5.29 -8.41
CA SER A 959 -0.97 6.58 -8.60
C SER A 959 -1.02 7.40 -7.30
N HIS A 960 -0.82 6.77 -6.14
CA HIS A 960 -0.68 7.44 -4.85
C HIS A 960 0.79 7.59 -4.40
N ALA A 961 1.69 6.73 -4.89
CA ALA A 961 3.13 6.78 -4.61
C ALA A 961 3.92 7.33 -5.81
N CYS A 962 3.93 8.65 -5.98
CA CYS A 962 4.70 9.33 -7.03
C CYS A 962 6.15 9.68 -6.60
N PHE A 963 7.00 9.84 -7.62
CA PHE A 963 8.45 10.14 -7.63
C PHE A 963 9.22 10.29 -6.30
N MET A 964 10.19 9.38 -6.04
CA MET A 964 11.51 9.72 -5.50
C MET A 964 12.60 8.69 -5.85
N HIS A 965 13.87 9.10 -5.75
CA HIS A 965 15.06 8.28 -6.01
C HIS A 965 15.62 7.64 -4.74
N ILE A 966 16.02 6.37 -4.83
CA ILE A 966 16.65 5.63 -3.74
C ILE A 966 18.18 5.85 -3.77
N SER A 967 18.69 6.68 -2.86
CA SER A 967 20.12 7.00 -2.73
C SER A 967 20.83 6.12 -1.67
N THR A 968 20.71 4.79 -1.79
CA THR A 968 21.41 3.83 -0.90
C THR A 968 22.91 4.13 -0.85
N ILE A 969 23.41 4.51 0.32
CA ILE A 969 24.83 4.82 0.51
C ILE A 969 25.65 3.53 0.36
N ARG A 970 26.33 3.36 -0.77
CA ARG A 970 27.35 2.31 -0.92
C ARG A 970 28.61 2.70 -0.15
N THR A 971 28.63 2.37 1.14
CA THR A 971 29.84 2.31 1.96
C THR A 971 30.77 1.18 1.48
N HIS A 972 31.47 1.42 0.36
CA HIS A 972 32.63 0.62 -0.04
C HIS A 972 33.80 0.85 0.93
N PHE A 973 33.71 0.30 2.13
CA PHE A 973 34.88 0.13 2.99
C PHE A 973 35.81 -0.95 2.43
N TRP A 974 37.10 -0.66 2.49
CA TRP A 974 38.13 -1.38 1.74
C TRP A 974 38.45 -2.74 2.36
N VAL A 975 38.16 -3.82 1.63
CA VAL A 975 38.80 -5.13 1.87
C VAL A 975 40.15 -5.12 1.16
N ASN A 976 41.22 -4.80 1.89
CA ASN A 976 42.57 -4.71 1.36
C ASN A 976 43.24 -6.12 1.35
N PRO A 977 43.73 -6.66 0.22
CA PRO A 977 44.19 -8.04 0.12
C PRO A 977 45.70 -8.23 0.33
N SER A 978 46.12 -8.55 1.56
CA SER A 978 47.39 -9.21 1.98
C SER A 978 47.48 -9.13 3.52
N VAL A 979 48.16 -9.97 4.29
CA VAL A 979 49.26 -10.94 4.06
C VAL A 979 48.85 -12.31 4.62
N GLY A 980 49.43 -13.42 4.15
CA GLY A 980 49.03 -14.77 4.56
C GLY A 980 50.13 -15.66 5.15
N MET A 981 49.68 -16.76 5.74
CA MET A 981 50.20 -18.12 5.52
C MET A 981 48.99 -19.07 5.36
#